data_AF-A0A1Y6BMS2-F1
#
_entry.id   AF-A0A1Y6BMS2-F1
#
_cell.length_a   1.000
_cell.length_b   1.000
_cell.length_c   1.000
_cell.angle_alpha   90.00
_cell.angle_beta   90.00
_cell.angle_gamma   90.00
#
_symmetry.space_group_name_H-M   'P 1'
#
loop_
_entity.id
_entity.type
_entity.pdbx_description
1 polymer ?
#
loop_
_entity_poly.entity_id
_entity_poly.type
_entity_poly.pdbx_seq_one_letter_code
_entity_poly.pdbx_strand_id
1 'polypeptide(L)'
;MTDRKNGATRRDFLAAAAAGALLAGCPWLAKAAVSPAGGREKAPEGAEIARVRVYPAIGICRVGGSPQWFLAPEVPGLAPEPNGGFKDGGSLVKKQVQRFRLYAFDDQDRVIGELTAGTAGVETLAWSVRLANAKAAWYGFNNPLDNGELAPGLPGQMRNQYFVDDEQRERMLIIDGGTRTIAGASVNEGGDDPAYRFVGRFWDEQAVGLGELRTDPQGRLLVVPPDGVSNSPTNAAITSFADNDGWHDDWCDGPVTAEVTLAGGRRLAAEPSWVACVGPNFAPEIPPISTLFDVVENLNVEQGWSQAPALPLSFRKHVYPTFRRVALMDWLTDAANLRQGWLDVGDFADPAFIDRLADPSPANKPFREQVLAQFRDPYDTGPEAFKRERLKIPYMLGDGVNYDGSPLQWFQFPKLQYQHLQAWAAGDFVDDLHDAAADAVEALEDLPVELQPRALTEAALEPCSGGAFHPGVELTYYLRLAPMYARAKDPKAEPFRIAHGDRARLVQTVGRLLTAEKAFEGSKSKNGEVPPPIGPQMAGDLTRWMGLPWQCDAFSCQQVLLQENFPTAVWWPALLPIDVLPEVYYRQLLRTDLSPDERLKFFENRVAWSRGVAGIGYHANGSYWDGITNMITLWERMGFVVKRPGPSDPERPKAIPEVLYVEVGRDDTMEFRFDWKKRDGMLPK
;
A
#
# COMPACT_ATOMS: atom_id res chain seq x y z
N MET A 1 28.25 -34.06 -17.87
CA MET A 1 28.98 -32.95 -18.50
C MET A 1 28.24 -32.54 -19.76
N THR A 2 27.45 -31.47 -19.69
CA THR A 2 27.15 -30.56 -20.82
C THR A 2 26.44 -29.34 -20.23
N ASP A 3 27.30 -28.35 -19.99
CA ASP A 3 27.14 -26.91 -19.80
C ASP A 3 25.77 -26.28 -20.14
N ARG A 4 25.11 -25.67 -19.14
CA ARG A 4 24.02 -24.70 -19.32
C ARG A 4 24.62 -23.29 -19.29
N LYS A 5 24.71 -22.64 -20.45
CA LYS A 5 25.03 -21.22 -20.54
C LYS A 5 23.82 -20.38 -20.15
N ASN A 6 23.93 -19.67 -19.03
CA ASN A 6 23.18 -18.45 -18.75
C ASN A 6 23.49 -17.42 -19.84
N GLY A 7 22.50 -17.07 -20.63
CA GLY A 7 22.57 -15.99 -21.60
C GLY A 7 21.53 -14.93 -21.27
N ALA A 8 21.90 -13.93 -20.47
CA ALA A 8 21.21 -12.64 -20.56
C ALA A 8 21.41 -12.13 -22.00
N THR A 9 20.33 -11.73 -22.66
CA THR A 9 20.44 -11.35 -24.07
C THR A 9 21.17 -10.01 -24.18
N ARG A 10 21.96 -9.81 -25.25
CA ARG A 10 22.64 -8.52 -25.52
C ARG A 10 21.67 -7.32 -25.57
N ARG A 11 20.37 -7.57 -25.78
CA ARG A 11 19.29 -6.56 -25.74
C ARG A 11 19.00 -6.08 -24.31
N ASP A 12 18.98 -6.98 -23.33
CA ASP A 12 18.72 -6.63 -21.92
C ASP A 12 19.89 -5.83 -21.33
N PHE A 13 21.12 -6.18 -21.72
CA PHE A 13 22.33 -5.46 -21.30
C PHE A 13 22.39 -4.04 -21.89
N LEU A 14 21.99 -3.85 -23.16
CA LEU A 14 21.95 -2.53 -23.79
C LEU A 14 20.79 -1.66 -23.28
N ALA A 15 19.66 -2.26 -22.88
CA ALA A 15 18.57 -1.55 -22.23
C ALA A 15 18.99 -1.05 -20.82
N ALA A 16 19.70 -1.87 -20.05
CA ALA A 16 20.22 -1.49 -18.73
C ALA A 16 21.35 -0.45 -18.81
N ALA A 17 22.27 -0.56 -19.78
CA ALA A 17 23.36 0.40 -19.95
C ALA A 17 22.90 1.76 -20.50
N ALA A 18 21.82 1.80 -21.30
CA ALA A 18 21.22 3.05 -21.75
C ALA A 18 20.43 3.76 -20.64
N ALA A 19 19.84 3.01 -19.70
CA ALA A 19 19.11 3.59 -18.56
C ALA A 19 20.03 4.40 -17.63
N GLY A 20 21.27 3.96 -17.39
CA GLY A 20 22.19 4.64 -16.47
C GLY A 20 22.74 5.99 -16.94
N ALA A 21 22.69 6.30 -18.24
CA ALA A 21 23.25 7.54 -18.79
C ALA A 21 22.20 8.56 -19.29
N LEU A 22 20.92 8.17 -19.37
CA LEU A 22 19.81 9.02 -19.86
C LEU A 22 18.96 9.63 -18.74
N LEU A 23 19.26 9.36 -17.47
CA LEU A 23 18.44 9.83 -16.33
C LEU A 23 18.62 11.32 -15.99
N ALA A 24 19.63 12.01 -16.55
CA ALA A 24 19.96 13.40 -16.21
C ALA A 24 18.97 14.48 -16.74
N GLY A 25 17.82 14.08 -17.28
CA GLY A 25 16.82 14.99 -17.87
C GLY A 25 15.36 14.66 -17.57
N CYS A 26 15.08 13.74 -16.63
CA CYS A 26 13.70 13.33 -16.32
C CYS A 26 13.06 14.15 -15.19
N PRO A 27 11.98 14.92 -15.45
CA PRO A 27 11.39 15.86 -14.47
C PRO A 27 10.52 15.22 -13.37
N TRP A 28 10.41 13.89 -13.35
CA TRP A 28 9.52 13.10 -12.47
C TRP A 28 10.21 12.15 -11.52
N LEU A 29 11.53 12.24 -11.47
CA LEU A 29 12.34 11.29 -10.73
C LEU A 29 11.76 11.13 -9.34
N ALA A 30 11.52 9.86 -8.98
CA ALA A 30 11.38 9.46 -7.60
C ALA A 30 12.54 10.12 -6.83
N LYS A 31 12.20 11.07 -5.98
CA LYS A 31 13.18 11.80 -5.17
C LYS A 31 13.08 11.23 -3.78
N ALA A 32 14.23 10.87 -3.19
CA ALA A 32 14.26 10.54 -1.78
C ALA A 32 13.62 11.70 -1.00
N ALA A 33 12.51 11.38 -0.34
CA ALA A 33 11.70 12.34 0.39
C ALA A 33 12.04 12.21 1.86
N VAL A 34 13.23 12.63 2.26
CA VAL A 34 13.68 12.59 3.66
C VAL A 34 14.04 14.01 4.08
N SER A 35 13.64 14.42 5.28
CA SER A 35 14.01 15.71 5.86
C SER A 35 14.62 15.50 7.24
N PRO A 36 15.70 16.25 7.60
CA PRO A 36 16.22 16.28 8.96
C PRO A 36 15.22 16.89 9.96
N ALA A 37 14.26 17.70 9.50
CA ALA A 37 13.27 18.34 10.36
C ALA A 37 12.35 17.29 11.00
N GLY A 38 12.38 17.21 12.34
CA GLY A 38 11.65 16.18 13.10
C GLY A 38 12.33 14.80 13.14
N GLY A 39 13.55 14.68 12.61
CA GLY A 39 14.42 13.52 12.81
C GLY A 39 14.87 13.41 14.26
N ARG A 40 15.21 12.20 14.69
CA ARG A 40 15.87 12.01 16.00
C ARG A 40 17.29 12.58 15.95
N GLU A 41 17.86 12.81 17.12
CA GLU A 41 19.28 13.11 17.23
C GLU A 41 20.11 11.83 17.21
N LYS A 42 21.36 11.94 16.75
CA LYS A 42 22.37 10.88 16.86
C LYS A 42 22.94 10.86 18.28
N ALA A 43 23.09 9.67 18.85
CA ALA A 43 23.75 9.50 20.15
C ALA A 43 25.26 9.79 20.07
N PRO A 44 25.90 10.27 21.15
CA PRO A 44 27.35 10.45 21.18
C PRO A 44 28.07 9.10 21.03
N GLU A 45 29.32 9.15 20.54
CA GLU A 45 30.15 7.96 20.41
C GLU A 45 30.34 7.26 21.77
N GLY A 46 30.15 5.94 21.80
CA GLY A 46 30.25 5.15 23.02
C GLY A 46 29.05 5.23 23.97
N ALA A 47 27.93 5.85 23.56
CA ALA A 47 26.70 5.87 24.35
C ALA A 47 26.22 4.44 24.70
N GLU A 48 25.76 4.26 25.93
CA GLU A 48 25.20 2.98 26.37
C GLU A 48 23.83 2.72 25.77
N ILE A 49 23.58 1.47 25.39
CA ILE A 49 22.26 1.02 24.93
C ILE A 49 21.31 1.03 26.12
N ALA A 50 20.30 1.90 26.08
CA ALA A 50 19.24 1.94 27.09
C ALA A 50 18.02 1.14 26.63
N ARG A 51 17.68 1.22 25.33
CA ARG A 51 16.49 0.59 24.74
C ARG A 51 16.73 0.18 23.29
N VAL A 52 15.86 -0.70 22.80
CA VAL A 52 15.86 -1.18 21.42
C VAL A 52 14.45 -1.16 20.84
N ARG A 53 14.31 -0.94 19.53
CA ARG A 53 13.01 -0.93 18.84
C ARG A 53 13.10 -1.59 17.48
N VAL A 54 12.02 -2.26 17.09
CA VAL A 54 11.89 -2.90 15.76
C VAL A 54 11.41 -1.88 14.72
N TYR A 55 11.98 -1.86 13.52
CA TYR A 55 11.55 -1.03 12.39
C TYR A 55 11.36 -1.85 11.10
N PRO A 56 10.41 -1.48 10.22
CA PRO A 56 9.42 -0.39 10.37
C PRO A 56 8.48 -0.61 11.57
N ALA A 57 7.79 0.42 12.05
CA ALA A 57 6.80 0.27 13.14
C ALA A 57 5.56 -0.52 12.70
N ILE A 58 5.22 -0.44 11.41
CA ILE A 58 4.21 -1.24 10.73
C ILE A 58 4.81 -1.66 9.39
N GLY A 59 5.00 -2.95 9.18
CA GLY A 59 5.56 -3.52 7.95
C GLY A 59 4.49 -4.07 7.01
N ILE A 60 4.74 -3.97 5.70
CA ILE A 60 3.80 -4.37 4.66
C ILE A 60 4.44 -5.40 3.72
N CYS A 61 3.92 -6.62 3.77
CA CYS A 61 4.20 -7.67 2.80
C CYS A 61 3.08 -7.72 1.74
N ARG A 62 3.41 -8.16 0.53
CA ARG A 62 2.41 -8.35 -0.54
C ARG A 62 2.45 -9.75 -1.12
N VAL A 63 1.29 -10.41 -1.13
CA VAL A 63 1.11 -11.80 -1.60
C VAL A 63 1.45 -11.95 -3.10
N GLY A 64 1.82 -13.16 -3.49
CA GLY A 64 2.28 -13.51 -4.83
C GLY A 64 2.42 -15.02 -4.96
N GLY A 65 1.92 -15.64 -6.03
CA GLY A 65 2.01 -17.10 -6.23
C GLY A 65 3.38 -17.60 -6.71
N SER A 66 4.31 -16.70 -7.03
CA SER A 66 5.69 -17.10 -7.37
C SER A 66 6.51 -17.40 -6.11
N PRO A 67 7.42 -18.41 -6.17
CA PRO A 67 8.43 -18.58 -5.13
C PRO A 67 9.51 -17.49 -5.15
N GLN A 68 9.59 -16.70 -6.23
CA GLN A 68 10.48 -15.55 -6.32
C GLN A 68 9.89 -14.35 -5.56
N TRP A 69 10.78 -13.52 -5.03
CA TRP A 69 10.40 -12.40 -4.18
C TRP A 69 11.38 -11.24 -4.32
N PHE A 70 10.96 -10.08 -3.81
CA PHE A 70 11.78 -8.88 -3.68
C PHE A 70 11.48 -8.18 -2.35
N LEU A 71 12.36 -7.28 -1.92
CA LEU A 71 12.17 -6.54 -0.67
C LEU A 71 11.15 -5.42 -0.83
N ALA A 72 10.38 -5.19 0.23
CA ALA A 72 9.61 -3.95 0.40
C ALA A 72 10.56 -2.72 0.37
N PRO A 73 10.08 -1.54 -0.06
CA PRO A 73 10.90 -0.34 -0.07
C PRO A 73 11.38 0.02 1.34
N GLU A 74 12.61 0.55 1.43
CA GLU A 74 13.21 1.01 2.69
C GLU A 74 13.54 2.52 2.69
N VAL A 75 13.39 3.19 1.55
CA VAL A 75 13.65 4.64 1.41
C VAL A 75 12.38 5.34 0.92
N PRO A 76 11.86 6.34 1.66
CA PRO A 76 10.70 7.13 1.24
C PRO A 76 10.93 7.82 -0.09
N GLY A 77 9.93 7.77 -0.96
CA GLY A 77 9.94 8.32 -2.31
C GLY A 77 10.54 7.38 -3.35
N LEU A 78 11.19 6.28 -2.97
CA LEU A 78 11.79 5.30 -3.89
C LEU A 78 10.96 4.02 -3.97
N ALA A 79 10.64 3.60 -5.19
CA ALA A 79 9.86 2.39 -5.46
C ALA A 79 10.77 1.15 -5.54
N PRO A 80 10.22 -0.07 -5.34
CA PRO A 80 11.00 -1.29 -5.52
C PRO A 80 11.22 -1.58 -7.01
N GLU A 81 12.43 -1.99 -7.38
CA GLU A 81 12.80 -2.37 -8.75
C GLU A 81 13.29 -3.83 -8.81
N PRO A 82 12.38 -4.82 -8.75
CA PRO A 82 12.77 -6.23 -8.77
C PRO A 82 13.42 -6.61 -10.11
N ASN A 83 14.52 -7.36 -10.02
CA ASN A 83 15.19 -7.89 -11.20
C ASN A 83 14.23 -8.75 -12.04
N GLY A 84 14.15 -8.47 -13.34
CA GLY A 84 13.21 -9.13 -14.25
C GLY A 84 11.74 -8.70 -14.06
N GLY A 85 11.46 -7.64 -13.30
CA GLY A 85 10.11 -7.12 -13.06
C GLY A 85 9.34 -7.88 -11.96
N PHE A 86 8.05 -7.57 -11.84
CA PHE A 86 7.19 -8.00 -10.73
C PHE A 86 6.57 -9.40 -10.90
N LYS A 87 6.83 -10.07 -12.02
CA LYS A 87 6.23 -11.37 -12.35
C LYS A 87 7.28 -12.42 -12.65
N ASP A 88 6.92 -13.66 -12.38
CA ASP A 88 7.63 -14.84 -12.83
C ASP A 88 6.86 -15.43 -14.02
N GLY A 89 7.34 -15.12 -15.23
CA GLY A 89 6.55 -15.32 -16.45
C GLY A 89 5.34 -14.39 -16.55
N GLY A 90 4.30 -14.81 -17.27
CA GLY A 90 3.08 -14.03 -17.50
C GLY A 90 1.97 -14.24 -16.46
N SER A 91 2.11 -15.24 -15.59
CA SER A 91 0.97 -15.76 -14.81
C SER A 91 1.20 -15.89 -13.30
N LEU A 92 2.41 -15.62 -12.79
CA LEU A 92 2.69 -15.66 -11.35
C LEU A 92 3.26 -14.32 -10.88
N VAL A 93 2.78 -13.82 -9.75
CA VAL A 93 3.25 -12.56 -9.16
C VAL A 93 4.35 -12.84 -8.14
N LYS A 94 5.44 -12.07 -8.17
CA LYS A 94 6.51 -12.15 -7.17
C LYS A 94 6.04 -11.56 -5.84
N LYS A 95 6.44 -12.18 -4.74
CA LYS A 95 6.11 -11.70 -3.39
C LYS A 95 6.92 -10.45 -3.03
N GLN A 96 6.28 -9.51 -2.33
CA GLN A 96 7.00 -8.43 -1.64
C GLN A 96 7.22 -8.84 -0.18
N VAL A 97 8.49 -8.92 0.24
CA VAL A 97 8.93 -9.37 1.56
C VAL A 97 9.30 -8.17 2.40
N GLN A 98 8.72 -8.06 3.60
CA GLN A 98 9.13 -7.03 4.56
C GLN A 98 10.38 -7.49 5.30
N ARG A 99 11.41 -6.65 5.26
CA ARG A 99 12.58 -6.76 6.13
C ARG A 99 12.37 -5.91 7.39
N PHE A 100 12.66 -6.49 8.55
CA PHE A 100 12.67 -5.78 9.82
C PHE A 100 14.09 -5.65 10.37
N ARG A 101 14.38 -4.48 10.94
CA ARG A 101 15.66 -4.08 11.50
C ARG A 101 15.49 -3.72 12.97
N LEU A 102 16.54 -3.88 13.78
CA LEU A 102 16.52 -3.54 15.20
C LEU A 102 17.44 -2.34 15.43
N TYR A 103 16.93 -1.26 16.04
CA TYR A 103 17.75 -0.08 16.35
C TYR A 103 17.92 0.11 17.85
N ALA A 104 19.12 0.50 18.26
CA ALA A 104 19.47 0.86 19.63
C ALA A 104 19.37 2.37 19.86
N PHE A 105 18.94 2.74 21.05
CA PHE A 105 18.86 4.12 21.51
C PHE A 105 19.44 4.26 22.92
N ASP A 106 19.99 5.43 23.20
CA ASP A 106 20.45 5.80 24.54
C ASP A 106 19.27 6.16 25.46
N ASP A 107 19.55 6.63 26.68
CA ASP A 107 18.52 7.01 27.64
C ASP A 107 17.71 8.25 27.22
N GLN A 108 18.27 9.10 26.35
CA GLN A 108 17.68 10.34 25.82
C GLN A 108 16.90 10.20 24.50
N ASP A 109 16.73 8.98 23.99
CA ASP A 109 16.04 8.67 22.71
C ASP A 109 16.84 8.97 21.46
N ARG A 110 18.14 9.20 21.61
CA ARG A 110 19.02 9.44 20.48
C ARG A 110 19.45 8.11 19.87
N VAL A 111 19.57 8.09 18.54
CA VAL A 111 19.85 6.87 17.78
C VAL A 111 21.32 6.52 17.91
N ILE A 112 21.61 5.32 18.42
CA ILE A 112 22.97 4.76 18.44
C ILE A 112 23.28 4.12 17.09
N GLY A 113 22.36 3.30 16.59
CA GLY A 113 22.48 2.63 15.29
C GLY A 113 21.74 1.30 15.22
N GLU A 114 21.86 0.62 14.09
CA GLU A 114 21.29 -0.71 13.88
C GLU A 114 22.07 -1.79 14.68
N LEU A 115 21.32 -2.69 15.33
CA LEU A 115 21.83 -3.92 15.90
C LEU A 115 21.61 -5.08 14.94
N THR A 116 22.69 -5.78 14.61
CA THR A 116 22.73 -6.95 13.75
C THR A 116 23.37 -8.11 14.49
N ALA A 117 23.30 -9.32 13.93
CA ALA A 117 24.04 -10.47 14.47
C ALA A 117 25.57 -10.28 14.50
N GLY A 118 26.10 -9.35 13.69
CA GLY A 118 27.53 -9.00 13.67
C GLY A 118 27.92 -7.78 14.51
N THR A 119 26.95 -7.10 15.13
CA THR A 119 27.24 -5.91 15.94
C THR A 119 28.06 -6.28 17.17
N ALA A 120 29.18 -5.58 17.41
CA ALA A 120 30.04 -5.83 18.56
C ALA A 120 29.25 -5.74 19.87
N GLY A 121 29.39 -6.77 20.72
CA GLY A 121 28.68 -6.85 21.99
C GLY A 121 27.24 -7.36 21.90
N VAL A 122 26.74 -7.78 20.73
CA VAL A 122 25.50 -8.57 20.61
C VAL A 122 25.85 -10.06 20.67
N GLU A 123 25.32 -10.79 21.66
CA GLU A 123 25.50 -12.24 21.80
C GLU A 123 24.42 -13.01 21.05
N THR A 124 23.16 -12.60 21.18
CA THR A 124 22.02 -13.19 20.46
C THR A 124 21.02 -12.13 20.06
N LEU A 125 20.38 -12.35 18.91
CA LEU A 125 19.27 -11.54 18.40
C LEU A 125 18.21 -12.52 17.89
N ALA A 126 17.05 -12.52 18.55
CA ALA A 126 15.94 -13.42 18.27
C ALA A 126 14.67 -12.62 17.98
N TRP A 127 13.95 -13.06 16.95
CA TRP A 127 12.69 -12.49 16.51
C TRP A 127 11.54 -13.43 16.85
N SER A 128 10.39 -12.88 17.20
CA SER A 128 9.14 -13.63 17.33
C SER A 128 8.01 -12.94 16.58
N VAL A 129 7.26 -13.70 15.80
CA VAL A 129 6.12 -13.21 15.02
C VAL A 129 4.94 -14.14 15.22
N ARG A 130 3.72 -13.59 15.36
CA ARG A 130 2.47 -14.36 15.32
C ARG A 130 1.58 -13.80 14.22
N LEU A 131 1.14 -14.64 13.30
CA LEU A 131 0.25 -14.25 12.20
C LEU A 131 -1.09 -14.97 12.31
N ALA A 132 -2.17 -14.24 12.08
CA ALA A 132 -3.51 -14.82 11.98
C ALA A 132 -4.37 -14.08 10.95
N ASN A 133 -5.41 -14.75 10.47
CA ASN A 133 -6.51 -14.17 9.69
C ASN A 133 -7.81 -14.32 10.48
N ALA A 134 -8.47 -13.19 10.76
CA ALA A 134 -9.75 -13.16 11.47
C ALA A 134 -10.91 -12.63 10.62
N LYS A 135 -10.73 -12.45 9.29
CA LYS A 135 -11.75 -11.88 8.39
C LYS A 135 -13.06 -12.64 8.44
N ALA A 136 -13.01 -13.97 8.41
CA ALA A 136 -14.20 -14.82 8.40
C ALA A 136 -14.96 -14.79 9.73
N ALA A 137 -14.27 -14.49 10.83
CA ALA A 137 -14.87 -14.37 12.16
C ALA A 137 -15.41 -12.97 12.46
N TRP A 138 -15.13 -11.99 11.61
CA TRP A 138 -15.45 -10.58 11.85
C TRP A 138 -16.83 -10.17 11.34
N TYR A 139 -17.09 -8.87 11.36
CA TYR A 139 -18.29 -8.24 10.82
C TYR A 139 -18.03 -7.77 9.40
N GLY A 140 -19.10 -7.71 8.61
CA GLY A 140 -19.07 -7.16 7.27
C GLY A 140 -18.92 -5.66 7.25
N PHE A 141 -18.52 -5.14 6.10
CA PHE A 141 -18.16 -3.74 5.91
C PHE A 141 -19.21 -3.02 5.07
N ASN A 142 -19.74 -1.90 5.59
CA ASN A 142 -20.67 -1.03 4.86
C ASN A 142 -20.05 0.34 4.55
N ASN A 143 -19.45 0.98 5.56
CA ASN A 143 -18.73 2.26 5.49
C ASN A 143 -17.92 2.46 6.79
N PRO A 144 -17.03 3.47 6.85
CA PRO A 144 -16.34 3.84 8.09
C PRO A 144 -17.32 4.25 9.19
N LEU A 145 -17.02 3.82 10.42
CA LEU A 145 -17.87 4.08 11.58
C LEU A 145 -17.57 5.42 12.27
N ASP A 146 -16.54 6.14 11.83
CA ASP A 146 -15.98 7.34 12.49
C ASP A 146 -16.31 8.67 11.80
N ASN A 147 -17.11 8.64 10.72
CA ASN A 147 -17.46 9.83 9.92
C ASN A 147 -18.46 10.80 10.60
N GLY A 148 -19.02 10.44 11.76
CA GLY A 148 -19.99 11.26 12.49
C GLY A 148 -21.26 11.57 11.68
N GLU A 149 -21.86 12.74 11.92
CA GLU A 149 -23.14 13.14 11.30
C GLU A 149 -23.07 13.35 9.78
N LEU A 150 -21.88 13.56 9.21
CA LEU A 150 -21.73 13.81 7.76
C LEU A 150 -21.95 12.55 6.93
N ALA A 151 -21.61 11.38 7.46
CA ALA A 151 -21.88 10.08 6.85
C ALA A 151 -21.91 9.00 7.94
N PRO A 152 -22.99 8.89 8.73
CA PRO A 152 -23.03 8.02 9.91
C PRO A 152 -22.60 6.57 9.65
N GLY A 153 -22.01 5.92 10.65
CA GLY A 153 -21.61 4.50 10.53
C GLY A 153 -22.81 3.57 10.38
N LEU A 154 -22.83 2.76 9.31
CA LEU A 154 -23.85 1.74 9.07
C LEU A 154 -23.46 0.42 9.76
N PRO A 155 -24.35 -0.17 10.58
CA PRO A 155 -24.02 -1.38 11.33
C PRO A 155 -23.64 -2.57 10.44
N GLY A 156 -22.47 -3.17 10.69
CA GLY A 156 -21.99 -4.38 10.01
C GLY A 156 -22.58 -5.64 10.63
N GLN A 157 -23.04 -6.57 9.79
CA GLN A 157 -23.49 -7.89 10.24
C GLN A 157 -22.32 -8.84 10.44
N MET A 158 -22.39 -9.71 11.45
CA MET A 158 -21.37 -10.75 11.63
C MET A 158 -21.31 -11.65 10.39
N ARG A 159 -20.10 -11.98 9.90
CA ARG A 159 -19.87 -13.01 8.89
C ARG A 159 -20.00 -14.40 9.53
N ASN A 160 -20.49 -15.36 8.77
CA ASN A 160 -20.65 -16.76 9.14
C ASN A 160 -21.52 -16.95 10.40
N GLN A 161 -22.73 -16.39 10.39
CA GLN A 161 -23.62 -16.34 11.58
C GLN A 161 -24.15 -17.70 12.05
N TYR A 162 -23.98 -18.75 11.26
CA TYR A 162 -24.34 -20.11 11.63
C TYR A 162 -23.45 -20.69 12.73
N PHE A 163 -22.26 -20.11 12.98
CA PHE A 163 -21.47 -20.39 14.18
C PHE A 163 -21.78 -19.36 15.27
N VAL A 164 -22.38 -19.84 16.36
CA VAL A 164 -23.08 -18.97 17.34
C VAL A 164 -22.32 -18.75 18.65
N ASP A 165 -21.43 -19.65 19.04
CA ASP A 165 -20.60 -19.50 20.23
C ASP A 165 -19.14 -19.20 19.87
N ASP A 166 -18.46 -18.42 20.71
CA ASP A 166 -17.10 -17.94 20.41
C ASP A 166 -16.07 -19.07 20.32
N GLU A 167 -16.28 -20.21 20.98
CA GLU A 167 -15.33 -21.33 20.89
C GLU A 167 -15.41 -22.01 19.53
N GLN A 168 -16.63 -22.24 19.05
CA GLN A 168 -16.86 -22.73 17.69
C GLN A 168 -16.39 -21.72 16.65
N ARG A 169 -16.63 -20.42 16.85
CA ARG A 169 -16.13 -19.37 15.93
C ARG A 169 -14.61 -19.34 15.88
N GLU A 170 -13.93 -19.37 17.02
CA GLU A 170 -12.45 -19.46 17.08
C GLU A 170 -11.96 -20.66 16.26
N ARG A 171 -12.49 -21.86 16.53
CA ARG A 171 -12.05 -23.11 15.88
C ARG A 171 -12.32 -23.13 14.38
N MET A 172 -13.48 -22.62 13.95
CA MET A 172 -13.94 -22.77 12.56
C MET A 172 -13.50 -21.61 11.65
N LEU A 173 -13.35 -20.40 12.20
CA LEU A 173 -13.23 -19.16 11.41
C LEU A 173 -11.90 -18.43 11.54
N ILE A 174 -11.16 -18.63 12.64
CA ILE A 174 -9.86 -17.99 12.83
C ILE A 174 -8.78 -18.91 12.25
N ILE A 175 -7.99 -18.38 11.32
CA ILE A 175 -6.80 -19.06 10.82
C ILE A 175 -5.62 -18.53 11.62
N ASP A 176 -5.23 -19.25 12.68
CA ASP A 176 -4.09 -18.88 13.54
C ASP A 176 -2.85 -19.69 13.16
N GLY A 177 -1.80 -19.01 12.69
CA GLY A 177 -0.50 -19.64 12.43
C GLY A 177 0.31 -19.90 13.71
N GLY A 178 -0.09 -19.30 14.84
CA GLY A 178 0.63 -19.30 16.09
C GLY A 178 1.92 -18.46 16.03
N THR A 179 2.66 -18.42 17.14
CA THR A 179 3.95 -17.73 17.20
C THR A 179 5.05 -18.59 16.60
N ARG A 180 5.96 -17.98 15.85
CA ARG A 180 7.24 -18.57 15.41
C ARG A 180 8.39 -17.69 15.86
N THR A 181 9.50 -18.33 16.22
CA THR A 181 10.73 -17.66 16.66
C THR A 181 11.87 -18.05 15.74
N ILE A 182 12.68 -17.08 15.33
CA ILE A 182 13.86 -17.28 14.48
C ILE A 182 15.02 -16.44 15.00
N ALA A 183 16.24 -16.98 14.96
CA ALA A 183 17.44 -16.32 15.46
C ALA A 183 18.66 -16.80 14.66
N GLY A 184 19.66 -15.93 14.53
CA GLY A 184 20.89 -16.20 13.76
C GLY A 184 20.86 -15.61 12.35
N ALA A 185 22.02 -15.62 11.69
CA ALA A 185 22.19 -15.14 10.33
C ALA A 185 21.87 -16.23 9.30
N SER A 186 21.29 -15.85 8.16
CA SER A 186 21.02 -16.75 7.03
C SER A 186 20.23 -18.02 7.42
N VAL A 187 19.19 -17.86 8.25
CA VAL A 187 18.33 -18.97 8.67
C VAL A 187 17.12 -19.07 7.75
N ASN A 188 16.80 -20.30 7.35
CA ASN A 188 15.70 -20.63 6.43
C ASN A 188 15.76 -19.91 5.08
N GLU A 189 16.95 -19.69 4.51
CA GLU A 189 17.11 -18.98 3.23
C GLU A 189 16.30 -19.60 2.08
N GLY A 190 16.11 -20.93 2.10
CA GLY A 190 15.30 -21.66 1.12
C GLY A 190 13.78 -21.56 1.32
N GLY A 191 13.30 -21.26 2.54
CA GLY A 191 11.87 -21.30 2.86
C GLY A 191 11.29 -22.70 3.00
N ASP A 192 12.14 -23.71 3.17
CA ASP A 192 11.72 -25.11 3.17
C ASP A 192 11.52 -25.69 4.57
N ASP A 193 11.96 -24.98 5.61
CA ASP A 193 11.89 -25.48 6.97
C ASP A 193 10.48 -25.24 7.57
N PRO A 194 9.72 -26.32 7.87
CA PRO A 194 8.39 -26.21 8.44
C PRO A 194 8.36 -25.55 9.82
N ALA A 195 9.49 -25.50 10.55
CA ALA A 195 9.57 -24.84 11.85
C ALA A 195 9.34 -23.32 11.76
N TYR A 196 9.52 -22.71 10.59
CA TYR A 196 9.34 -21.27 10.39
C TYR A 196 8.12 -20.92 9.54
N ARG A 197 7.30 -21.91 9.18
CA ARG A 197 6.04 -21.70 8.44
C ARG A 197 4.87 -21.44 9.38
N PHE A 198 4.01 -20.51 8.99
CA PHE A 198 2.72 -20.26 9.62
C PHE A 198 1.65 -21.04 8.88
N VAL A 199 0.99 -21.96 9.57
CA VAL A 199 -0.10 -22.75 9.01
C VAL A 199 -1.21 -22.81 10.04
N GLY A 200 -2.38 -22.28 9.68
CA GLY A 200 -3.62 -22.39 10.44
C GLY A 200 -4.60 -23.35 9.77
N ARG A 201 -5.81 -23.43 10.32
CA ARG A 201 -6.91 -24.20 9.73
C ARG A 201 -8.14 -23.32 9.58
N PHE A 202 -8.84 -23.49 8.48
CA PHE A 202 -10.17 -22.96 8.24
C PHE A 202 -11.15 -24.12 8.21
N TRP A 203 -12.33 -23.95 8.83
CA TRP A 203 -13.35 -25.00 8.91
C TRP A 203 -12.88 -26.29 9.60
N ASP A 204 -11.90 -26.19 10.51
CA ASP A 204 -11.25 -27.31 11.21
C ASP A 204 -10.49 -28.30 10.29
N GLU A 205 -10.70 -28.24 8.97
CA GLU A 205 -10.19 -29.22 8.01
C GLU A 205 -9.19 -28.63 7.02
N GLN A 206 -9.48 -27.46 6.45
CA GLN A 206 -8.68 -26.86 5.37
C GLN A 206 -7.42 -26.20 5.96
N ALA A 207 -6.25 -26.74 5.65
CA ALA A 207 -4.99 -26.08 5.98
C ALA A 207 -4.80 -24.82 5.14
N VAL A 208 -4.36 -23.73 5.79
CA VAL A 208 -4.10 -22.45 5.13
C VAL A 208 -2.74 -21.93 5.58
N GLY A 209 -1.84 -21.68 4.63
CA GLY A 209 -0.53 -21.08 4.89
C GLY A 209 -0.65 -19.57 5.02
N LEU A 210 0.02 -18.99 6.02
CA LEU A 210 0.05 -17.54 6.28
C LEU A 210 1.45 -16.94 6.04
N GLY A 211 2.33 -17.66 5.33
CA GLY A 211 3.71 -17.25 5.05
C GLY A 211 4.73 -17.92 5.97
N GLU A 212 5.91 -17.30 6.07
CA GLU A 212 7.05 -17.86 6.80
C GLU A 212 8.08 -16.80 7.23
N LEU A 213 9.00 -17.20 8.11
CA LEU A 213 10.13 -16.39 8.55
C LEU A 213 11.45 -16.84 7.92
N ARG A 214 12.30 -15.88 7.58
CA ARG A 214 13.71 -16.08 7.23
C ARG A 214 14.57 -15.04 7.94
N THR A 215 15.88 -15.24 7.99
CA THR A 215 16.82 -14.17 8.33
C THR A 215 17.84 -13.93 7.24
N ASP A 216 18.23 -12.68 7.04
CA ASP A 216 19.29 -12.31 6.10
C ASP A 216 20.69 -12.57 6.71
N PRO A 217 21.79 -12.37 5.96
CA PRO A 217 23.15 -12.58 6.46
C PRO A 217 23.55 -11.70 7.65
N GLN A 218 22.80 -10.64 7.94
CA GLN A 218 23.02 -9.76 9.10
C GLN A 218 22.09 -10.13 10.28
N GLY A 219 21.29 -11.19 10.15
CA GLY A 219 20.30 -11.60 11.16
C GLY A 219 19.05 -10.73 11.19
N ARG A 220 18.82 -9.90 10.16
CA ARG A 220 17.57 -9.14 10.03
C ARG A 220 16.43 -10.10 9.71
N LEU A 221 15.26 -9.84 10.26
CA LEU A 221 14.07 -10.64 10.00
C LEU A 221 13.52 -10.35 8.61
N LEU A 222 13.17 -11.40 7.88
CA LEU A 222 12.36 -11.34 6.68
C LEU A 222 11.03 -12.04 6.95
N VAL A 223 9.92 -11.33 6.79
CA VAL A 223 8.57 -11.93 6.81
C VAL A 223 8.14 -12.13 5.37
N VAL A 224 8.00 -13.38 4.95
CA VAL A 224 7.60 -13.75 3.59
C VAL A 224 6.09 -14.02 3.57
N PRO A 225 5.29 -13.33 2.74
CA PRO A 225 3.84 -13.48 2.71
C PRO A 225 3.41 -14.80 2.04
N PRO A 226 2.14 -15.22 2.24
CA PRO A 226 1.57 -16.37 1.55
C PRO A 226 1.26 -16.10 0.07
N ASP A 227 0.61 -17.04 -0.59
CA ASP A 227 0.54 -17.15 -2.06
C ASP A 227 -0.60 -16.33 -2.69
N GLY A 228 -1.51 -15.78 -1.90
CA GLY A 228 -2.68 -15.03 -2.37
C GLY A 228 -3.87 -15.94 -2.72
N VAL A 229 -4.00 -17.09 -2.05
CA VAL A 229 -5.01 -18.11 -2.30
C VAL A 229 -6.28 -17.83 -1.48
N SER A 230 -7.41 -17.82 -2.18
CA SER A 230 -8.74 -17.70 -1.60
C SER A 230 -9.63 -18.85 -2.05
N ASN A 231 -10.42 -19.44 -1.15
CA ASN A 231 -11.34 -20.51 -1.49
C ASN A 231 -12.51 -20.62 -0.48
N SER A 232 -13.46 -21.50 -0.79
CA SER A 232 -14.53 -21.92 0.10
C SER A 232 -14.57 -23.45 0.20
N PRO A 233 -14.29 -24.06 1.38
CA PRO A 233 -14.37 -25.51 1.56
C PRO A 233 -15.80 -26.04 1.42
N THR A 234 -16.81 -25.17 1.57
CA THR A 234 -18.22 -25.50 1.38
C THR A 234 -18.72 -25.19 -0.04
N ASN A 235 -17.85 -24.71 -0.93
CA ASN A 235 -18.19 -24.27 -2.28
C ASN A 235 -19.32 -23.22 -2.29
N ALA A 236 -19.29 -22.30 -1.33
CA ALA A 236 -20.25 -21.21 -1.22
C ALA A 236 -20.11 -20.23 -2.40
N ALA A 237 -21.22 -19.68 -2.87
CA ALA A 237 -21.21 -18.68 -3.93
C ALA A 237 -20.71 -17.31 -3.41
N ILE A 238 -20.12 -16.52 -4.32
CA ILE A 238 -19.85 -15.11 -4.06
C ILE A 238 -21.14 -14.31 -4.27
N THR A 239 -21.52 -13.52 -3.27
CA THR A 239 -22.78 -12.75 -3.25
C THR A 239 -22.57 -11.28 -2.87
N SER A 240 -21.34 -10.90 -2.48
CA SER A 240 -20.96 -9.56 -2.07
C SER A 240 -19.53 -9.24 -2.53
N PHE A 241 -19.22 -7.96 -2.69
CA PHE A 241 -17.84 -7.53 -2.96
C PHE A 241 -16.92 -7.73 -1.74
N ALA A 242 -17.46 -7.66 -0.51
CA ALA A 242 -16.68 -7.70 0.72
C ALA A 242 -17.08 -8.84 1.67
N ASP A 243 -18.33 -9.31 1.64
CA ASP A 243 -18.89 -10.14 2.73
C ASP A 243 -19.45 -11.46 2.23
N ASN A 244 -18.58 -12.47 2.09
CA ASN A 244 -18.95 -13.77 1.56
C ASN A 244 -18.80 -14.86 2.62
N ASP A 245 -19.93 -15.37 3.13
CA ASP A 245 -19.95 -16.46 4.09
C ASP A 245 -19.42 -17.77 3.49
N GLY A 246 -18.69 -18.54 4.29
CA GLY A 246 -18.08 -19.81 3.89
C GLY A 246 -16.74 -19.66 3.16
N TRP A 247 -16.23 -18.43 3.01
CA TRP A 247 -14.96 -18.14 2.34
C TRP A 247 -13.84 -17.82 3.31
N HIS A 248 -12.61 -18.10 2.87
CA HIS A 248 -11.39 -17.56 3.44
C HIS A 248 -10.46 -17.01 2.35
N ASP A 249 -9.50 -16.20 2.77
CA ASP A 249 -8.27 -15.91 2.03
C ASP A 249 -7.06 -16.21 2.93
N ASP A 250 -5.86 -15.92 2.45
CA ASP A 250 -4.61 -16.11 3.17
C ASP A 250 -3.95 -14.79 3.60
N TRP A 251 -4.64 -13.66 3.51
CA TRP A 251 -4.14 -12.43 4.14
C TRP A 251 -3.99 -12.64 5.64
N CYS A 252 -3.05 -11.95 6.26
CA CYS A 252 -2.86 -12.06 7.70
C CYS A 252 -2.10 -10.86 8.23
N ASP A 253 -2.19 -10.66 9.53
CA ASP A 253 -1.39 -9.67 10.22
C ASP A 253 -1.08 -10.12 11.64
N GLY A 254 -0.10 -9.46 12.26
CA GLY A 254 0.15 -9.65 13.68
C GLY A 254 1.45 -9.05 14.20
N PRO A 255 1.72 -9.24 15.49
CA PRO A 255 2.83 -8.61 16.18
C PRO A 255 4.18 -9.18 15.75
N VAL A 256 5.17 -8.29 15.64
CA VAL A 256 6.60 -8.59 15.45
C VAL A 256 7.35 -8.09 16.68
N THR A 257 8.01 -8.99 17.41
CA THR A 257 8.81 -8.67 18.59
C THR A 257 10.24 -9.17 18.43
N ALA A 258 11.15 -8.62 19.23
CA ALA A 258 12.54 -9.05 19.26
C ALA A 258 13.10 -9.01 20.68
N GLU A 259 14.03 -9.93 20.98
CA GLU A 259 14.86 -9.91 22.17
C GLU A 259 16.33 -9.91 21.73
N VAL A 260 17.13 -9.03 22.33
CA VAL A 260 18.58 -9.00 22.15
C VAL A 260 19.27 -9.28 23.48
N THR A 261 20.27 -10.17 23.45
CA THR A 261 21.19 -10.37 24.57
C THR A 261 22.50 -9.67 24.24
N LEU A 262 22.89 -8.70 25.06
CA LEU A 262 24.16 -7.99 24.97
C LEU A 262 25.26 -8.71 25.76
N ALA A 263 26.51 -8.36 25.49
CA ALA A 263 27.69 -8.87 26.17
C ALA A 263 27.55 -8.78 27.69
N GLY A 264 27.86 -9.89 28.37
CA GLY A 264 27.69 -9.99 29.82
C GLY A 264 26.27 -10.39 30.23
N GLY A 265 25.44 -10.83 29.28
CA GLY A 265 24.13 -11.45 29.52
C GLY A 265 22.97 -10.48 29.76
N ARG A 266 23.15 -9.17 29.54
CA ARG A 266 22.05 -8.19 29.67
C ARG A 266 21.04 -8.37 28.54
N ARG A 267 19.80 -8.72 28.89
CA ARG A 267 18.71 -8.90 27.92
C ARG A 267 17.86 -7.64 27.79
N LEU A 268 17.50 -7.29 26.57
CA LEU A 268 16.60 -6.19 26.25
C LEU A 268 15.48 -6.71 25.33
N ALA A 269 14.23 -6.53 25.76
CA ALA A 269 13.07 -6.68 24.90
C ALA A 269 12.91 -5.42 24.06
N ALA A 270 12.72 -5.57 22.75
CA ALA A 270 12.48 -4.46 21.86
C ALA A 270 11.06 -3.91 22.02
N GLU A 271 10.90 -2.59 21.88
CA GLU A 271 9.58 -2.01 21.59
C GLU A 271 9.08 -2.62 20.27
N PRO A 272 7.87 -3.21 20.26
CA PRO A 272 7.47 -4.11 19.20
C PRO A 272 6.99 -3.36 17.95
N SER A 273 6.78 -4.12 16.89
CA SER A 273 6.24 -3.70 15.60
C SER A 273 5.04 -4.58 15.21
N TRP A 274 4.43 -4.29 14.07
CA TRP A 274 3.37 -5.08 13.44
C TRP A 274 3.72 -5.39 11.99
N VAL A 275 3.19 -6.49 11.45
CA VAL A 275 3.26 -6.80 10.01
C VAL A 275 1.87 -7.11 9.47
N ALA A 276 1.58 -6.66 8.26
CA ALA A 276 0.39 -7.06 7.50
C ALA A 276 0.81 -7.62 6.13
N CYS A 277 0.24 -8.77 5.77
CA CYS A 277 0.37 -9.41 4.46
C CYS A 277 -0.92 -9.17 3.67
N VAL A 278 -0.80 -8.37 2.60
CA VAL A 278 -1.94 -7.83 1.84
C VAL A 278 -1.75 -8.06 0.33
N GLY A 279 -2.67 -7.55 -0.49
CA GLY A 279 -2.66 -7.72 -1.94
C GLY A 279 -1.47 -7.05 -2.65
N PRO A 280 -1.19 -7.41 -3.91
CA PRO A 280 -0.17 -6.73 -4.72
C PRO A 280 -0.46 -5.24 -4.90
N ASN A 281 0.59 -4.45 -5.13
CA ASN A 281 0.48 -3.11 -5.70
C ASN A 281 0.79 -3.21 -7.19
N PHE A 282 -0.21 -3.01 -8.04
CA PHE A 282 -0.06 -3.15 -9.49
C PHE A 282 0.50 -1.90 -10.18
N ALA A 283 0.79 -0.82 -9.46
CA ALA A 283 1.52 0.35 -9.97
C ALA A 283 2.56 0.85 -8.92
N PRO A 284 3.58 0.02 -8.59
CA PRO A 284 4.46 0.24 -7.45
C PRO A 284 5.32 1.52 -7.53
N GLU A 285 5.47 2.10 -8.72
CA GLU A 285 6.19 3.36 -8.94
C GLU A 285 5.31 4.62 -8.85
N ILE A 286 3.99 4.44 -8.69
CA ILE A 286 3.00 5.50 -8.62
C ILE A 286 2.34 5.49 -7.24
N PRO A 287 2.78 6.36 -6.31
CA PRO A 287 2.21 6.40 -4.97
C PRO A 287 0.77 6.96 -4.96
N PRO A 288 -0.07 6.55 -4.00
CA PRO A 288 -1.40 7.12 -3.78
C PRO A 288 -1.35 8.63 -3.51
N ILE A 289 -2.43 9.36 -3.83
CA ILE A 289 -2.52 10.82 -3.61
C ILE A 289 -2.33 11.18 -2.13
N SER A 290 -2.97 10.41 -1.25
CA SER A 290 -2.67 10.38 0.18
C SER A 290 -2.37 8.95 0.56
N THR A 291 -1.36 8.76 1.41
CA THR A 291 -0.83 7.45 1.78
C THR A 291 -1.24 7.08 3.20
N LEU A 292 -1.10 5.81 3.59
CA LEU A 292 -1.31 5.44 4.99
C LEU A 292 -0.36 6.19 5.93
N PHE A 293 0.86 6.51 5.49
CA PHE A 293 1.75 7.35 6.27
C PHE A 293 1.15 8.73 6.54
N ASP A 294 0.59 9.38 5.51
CA ASP A 294 -0.03 10.72 5.63
C ASP A 294 -1.22 10.71 6.60
N VAL A 295 -2.03 9.65 6.58
CA VAL A 295 -3.18 9.47 7.48
C VAL A 295 -2.75 9.31 8.93
N VAL A 296 -1.78 8.43 9.19
CA VAL A 296 -1.31 8.17 10.55
C VAL A 296 -0.52 9.37 11.09
N GLU A 297 0.27 10.04 10.26
CA GLU A 297 0.98 11.25 10.68
C GLU A 297 0.03 12.42 10.94
N ASN A 298 -1.02 12.58 10.14
CA ASN A 298 -2.08 13.54 10.44
C ASN A 298 -2.66 13.31 11.84
N LEU A 299 -3.02 12.05 12.15
CA LEU A 299 -3.48 11.69 13.50
C LEU A 299 -2.42 12.03 14.56
N ASN A 300 -1.16 11.64 14.37
CA ASN A 300 -0.11 11.89 15.35
C ASN A 300 0.06 13.38 15.66
N VAL A 301 -0.03 14.24 14.64
CA VAL A 301 0.06 15.70 14.82
C VAL A 301 -1.20 16.25 15.48
N GLU A 302 -2.40 15.81 15.07
CA GLU A 302 -3.67 16.22 15.70
C GLU A 302 -3.74 15.85 17.19
N GLN A 303 -3.16 14.70 17.57
CA GLN A 303 -3.08 14.25 18.97
C GLN A 303 -1.90 14.88 19.74
N GLY A 304 -1.03 15.66 19.08
CA GLY A 304 0.18 16.22 19.68
C GLY A 304 1.26 15.19 20.04
N TRP A 305 1.21 14.00 19.43
CA TRP A 305 2.19 12.93 19.61
C TRP A 305 3.44 13.13 18.75
N SER A 306 3.27 13.75 17.60
CA SER A 306 4.34 14.23 16.71
C SER A 306 4.22 15.75 16.56
N GLN A 307 5.33 16.44 16.33
CA GLN A 307 5.31 17.87 16.04
C GLN A 307 4.98 18.10 14.57
N ALA A 308 4.12 19.08 14.28
CA ALA A 308 3.95 19.57 12.91
C ALA A 308 5.29 20.12 12.39
N PRO A 309 5.60 19.97 11.09
CA PRO A 309 6.80 20.55 10.51
C PRO A 309 6.88 22.06 10.76
N ALA A 310 8.06 22.53 11.17
CA ALA A 310 8.29 23.96 11.37
C ALA A 310 8.31 24.70 10.02
N LEU A 311 7.79 25.93 10.01
CA LEU A 311 7.91 26.83 8.87
C LEU A 311 9.29 27.50 8.83
N PRO A 312 9.84 27.79 7.64
CA PRO A 312 9.30 27.46 6.33
C PRO A 312 9.40 25.95 6.01
N LEU A 313 8.39 25.41 5.32
CA LEU A 313 8.40 24.01 4.88
C LEU A 313 9.48 23.75 3.81
N SER A 314 10.04 22.55 3.77
CA SER A 314 10.73 22.03 2.57
C SER A 314 9.72 21.78 1.45
N PHE A 315 9.93 22.37 0.27
CA PHE A 315 9.12 22.08 -0.92
C PHE A 315 9.26 20.62 -1.32
N ARG A 316 10.50 20.11 -1.38
CA ARG A 316 10.83 18.74 -1.78
C ARG A 316 10.16 17.69 -0.90
N LYS A 317 10.16 17.87 0.42
CA LYS A 317 9.62 16.88 1.37
C LYS A 317 8.12 17.04 1.61
N HIS A 318 7.62 18.26 1.81
CA HIS A 318 6.27 18.46 2.33
C HIS A 318 5.24 18.81 1.25
N VAL A 319 5.68 19.32 0.10
CA VAL A 319 4.78 19.89 -0.93
C VAL A 319 4.84 19.10 -2.24
N TYR A 320 6.03 18.98 -2.83
CA TYR A 320 6.28 18.30 -4.11
C TYR A 320 5.67 16.89 -4.21
N PRO A 321 5.70 16.03 -3.17
CA PRO A 321 5.11 14.69 -3.27
C PRO A 321 3.63 14.73 -3.65
N THR A 322 2.85 15.69 -3.14
CA THR A 322 1.43 15.84 -3.50
C THR A 322 1.27 16.14 -4.99
N PHE A 323 2.02 17.10 -5.54
CA PHE A 323 1.95 17.44 -6.97
C PHE A 323 2.44 16.28 -7.86
N ARG A 324 3.52 15.61 -7.46
CA ARG A 324 4.01 14.42 -8.16
C ARG A 324 2.96 13.30 -8.19
N ARG A 325 2.31 13.02 -7.06
CA ARG A 325 1.25 12.01 -6.97
C ARG A 325 0.06 12.37 -7.88
N VAL A 326 -0.38 13.64 -7.86
CA VAL A 326 -1.49 14.15 -8.69
C VAL A 326 -1.21 13.99 -10.18
N ALA A 327 0.02 14.26 -10.61
CA ALA A 327 0.44 14.06 -11.99
C ALA A 327 0.52 12.58 -12.40
N LEU A 328 1.08 11.73 -11.53
CA LEU A 328 1.26 10.33 -11.89
C LEU A 328 -0.08 9.59 -12.06
N MET A 329 -1.17 10.10 -11.48
CA MET A 329 -2.50 9.56 -11.73
C MET A 329 -2.92 9.62 -13.20
N ASP A 330 -2.31 10.49 -14.02
CA ASP A 330 -2.59 10.60 -15.47
C ASP A 330 -2.30 9.29 -16.21
N TRP A 331 -1.46 8.43 -15.62
CA TRP A 331 -1.12 7.11 -16.17
C TRP A 331 -2.08 6.00 -15.78
N LEU A 332 -3.02 6.27 -14.88
CA LEU A 332 -3.84 5.25 -14.21
C LEU A 332 -5.34 5.49 -14.34
N THR A 333 -5.76 6.69 -14.77
CA THR A 333 -7.18 7.04 -14.96
C THR A 333 -7.34 8.10 -16.06
N ASP A 334 -8.42 7.98 -16.85
CA ASP A 334 -8.80 9.02 -17.80
C ASP A 334 -9.21 10.32 -17.09
N ALA A 335 -9.79 10.22 -15.90
CA ALA A 335 -10.19 11.36 -15.07
C ALA A 335 -9.01 12.17 -14.50
N ALA A 336 -7.78 11.65 -14.52
CA ALA A 336 -6.60 12.46 -14.25
C ALA A 336 -5.97 12.93 -15.56
N ASN A 337 -5.81 12.03 -16.53
CA ASN A 337 -5.19 12.29 -17.83
C ASN A 337 -5.84 13.45 -18.59
N LEU A 338 -7.17 13.60 -18.51
CA LEU A 338 -7.92 14.60 -19.26
C LEU A 338 -8.28 15.85 -18.45
N ARG A 339 -7.76 15.99 -17.23
CA ARG A 339 -8.18 16.98 -16.21
C ARG A 339 -8.22 18.43 -16.66
N GLN A 340 -7.27 18.84 -17.51
CA GLN A 340 -7.23 20.19 -18.07
C GLN A 340 -8.45 20.51 -18.96
N GLY A 341 -9.21 19.50 -19.38
CA GLY A 341 -10.44 19.65 -20.16
C GLY A 341 -11.63 20.19 -19.36
N TRP A 342 -11.61 20.15 -18.03
CA TRP A 342 -12.71 20.65 -17.18
C TRP A 342 -12.26 21.47 -15.97
N LEU A 343 -10.97 21.50 -15.67
CA LEU A 343 -10.40 22.20 -14.53
C LEU A 343 -9.35 23.20 -15.01
N ASP A 344 -9.44 24.45 -14.55
CA ASP A 344 -8.45 25.48 -14.84
C ASP A 344 -7.19 25.24 -14.00
N VAL A 345 -6.41 24.25 -14.43
CA VAL A 345 -5.16 23.82 -13.81
C VAL A 345 -4.10 23.63 -14.88
N GLY A 346 -2.84 23.89 -14.52
CA GLY A 346 -1.72 23.66 -15.43
C GLY A 346 -1.30 22.20 -15.48
N ASP A 347 -0.14 21.97 -16.07
CA ASP A 347 0.40 20.65 -16.22
C ASP A 347 1.37 20.33 -15.08
N PHE A 348 0.90 19.58 -14.08
CA PHE A 348 1.82 19.04 -13.06
C PHE A 348 2.92 18.21 -13.72
N ALA A 349 2.62 17.72 -14.95
CA ALA A 349 3.43 17.33 -16.10
C ALA A 349 4.88 17.88 -16.24
N ASP A 350 4.93 19.20 -16.13
CA ASP A 350 5.85 20.03 -16.88
C ASP A 350 6.92 20.56 -15.92
N PRO A 351 8.22 20.31 -16.17
CA PRO A 351 9.30 20.87 -15.36
C PRO A 351 9.17 22.38 -15.15
N ALA A 352 8.77 23.15 -16.17
CA ALA A 352 8.61 24.60 -16.03
C ALA A 352 7.43 24.96 -15.11
N PHE A 353 6.38 24.15 -15.11
CA PHE A 353 5.26 24.32 -14.17
C PHE A 353 5.69 23.94 -12.75
N ILE A 354 6.43 22.86 -12.56
CA ILE A 354 6.99 22.45 -11.26
C ILE A 354 7.93 23.51 -10.69
N ASP A 355 8.87 24.05 -11.48
CA ASP A 355 9.76 25.13 -11.06
C ASP A 355 8.95 26.38 -10.64
N ARG A 356 7.85 26.66 -11.35
CA ARG A 356 6.93 27.73 -10.94
C ARG A 356 6.16 27.39 -9.66
N LEU A 357 5.79 26.14 -9.41
CA LEU A 357 5.20 25.74 -8.12
C LEU A 357 6.23 25.89 -6.99
N ALA A 358 7.51 25.68 -7.27
CA ALA A 358 8.61 25.78 -6.30
C ALA A 358 9.00 27.24 -5.96
N ASP A 359 8.60 28.25 -6.72
CA ASP A 359 8.91 29.66 -6.42
C ASP A 359 8.06 30.21 -5.25
N PRO A 360 8.65 30.49 -4.06
CA PRO A 360 7.93 31.02 -2.90
C PRO A 360 7.70 32.53 -2.96
N SER A 361 8.21 33.23 -3.99
CA SER A 361 8.19 34.69 -4.06
C SER A 361 6.79 35.27 -3.90
N PRO A 362 6.66 36.47 -3.30
CA PRO A 362 5.37 37.16 -3.20
C PRO A 362 4.72 37.43 -4.57
N ALA A 363 5.53 37.60 -5.62
CA ALA A 363 5.04 37.81 -6.98
C ALA A 363 4.31 36.59 -7.54
N ASN A 364 4.71 35.38 -7.14
CA ASN A 364 4.12 34.12 -7.58
C ASN A 364 2.95 33.65 -6.69
N LYS A 365 2.67 34.34 -5.58
CA LYS A 365 1.56 33.99 -4.66
C LYS A 365 0.20 33.85 -5.34
N PRO A 366 -0.26 34.77 -6.23
CA PRO A 366 -1.57 34.62 -6.88
C PRO A 366 -1.69 33.33 -7.70
N PHE A 367 -0.60 32.87 -8.31
CA PHE A 367 -0.56 31.61 -9.03
C PHE A 367 -0.73 30.41 -8.10
N ARG A 368 -0.01 30.39 -6.97
CA ARG A 368 -0.13 29.30 -5.99
C ARG A 368 -1.52 29.24 -5.38
N GLU A 369 -2.14 30.39 -5.08
CA GLU A 369 -3.53 30.48 -4.61
C GLU A 369 -4.54 29.97 -5.66
N GLN A 370 -4.35 30.29 -6.95
CA GLN A 370 -5.19 29.77 -8.04
C GLN A 370 -5.12 28.25 -8.13
N VAL A 371 -3.90 27.68 -8.03
CA VAL A 371 -3.70 26.22 -8.07
C VAL A 371 -4.31 25.55 -6.84
N LEU A 372 -4.08 26.09 -5.63
CA LEU A 372 -4.67 25.56 -4.39
C LEU A 372 -6.20 25.49 -4.48
N ALA A 373 -6.86 26.49 -5.08
CA ALA A 373 -8.31 26.51 -5.22
C ALA A 373 -8.89 25.32 -6.02
N GLN A 374 -8.06 24.65 -6.82
CA GLN A 374 -8.43 23.45 -7.58
C GLN A 374 -8.36 22.16 -6.75
N PHE A 375 -7.75 22.19 -5.56
CA PHE A 375 -7.70 21.06 -4.63
C PHE A 375 -8.91 21.08 -3.70
N ARG A 376 -9.45 19.89 -3.42
CA ARG A 376 -10.58 19.74 -2.49
C ARG A 376 -10.21 20.22 -1.10
N ASP A 377 -11.04 21.09 -0.52
CA ASP A 377 -10.84 21.61 0.83
C ASP A 377 -11.48 20.67 1.87
N PRO A 378 -10.70 19.95 2.70
CA PRO A 378 -11.23 19.04 3.70
C PRO A 378 -11.92 19.76 4.87
N TYR A 379 -11.85 21.09 4.95
CA TYR A 379 -12.57 21.90 5.94
C TYR A 379 -13.94 22.37 5.45
N ASP A 380 -14.23 22.26 4.15
CA ASP A 380 -15.54 22.60 3.61
C ASP A 380 -16.56 21.47 3.84
N THR A 381 -17.25 21.54 4.97
CA THR A 381 -18.30 20.59 5.37
C THR A 381 -19.70 21.20 5.28
N GLY A 382 -19.84 22.32 4.58
CA GLY A 382 -21.12 23.01 4.43
C GLY A 382 -22.15 22.20 3.62
N PRO A 383 -23.44 22.57 3.68
CA PRO A 383 -24.52 21.81 3.04
C PRO A 383 -24.41 21.70 1.51
N GLU A 384 -23.69 22.62 0.85
CA GLU A 384 -23.46 22.61 -0.59
C GLU A 384 -22.04 22.16 -0.98
N ALA A 385 -21.22 21.76 0.00
CA ALA A 385 -19.83 21.35 -0.23
C ALA A 385 -19.76 20.17 -1.20
N PHE A 386 -20.68 19.19 -1.11
CA PHE A 386 -20.73 18.06 -2.03
C PHE A 386 -20.87 18.46 -3.51
N LYS A 387 -21.42 19.64 -3.81
CA LYS A 387 -21.50 20.20 -5.17
C LYS A 387 -20.27 21.05 -5.51
N ARG A 388 -19.87 21.95 -4.61
CA ARG A 388 -18.75 22.88 -4.84
C ARG A 388 -17.40 22.16 -4.96
N GLU A 389 -17.21 21.13 -4.14
CA GLU A 389 -15.97 20.38 -4.02
C GLU A 389 -15.91 19.16 -4.95
N ARG A 390 -17.00 18.85 -5.66
CA ARG A 390 -17.13 17.68 -6.54
C ARG A 390 -16.01 17.61 -7.57
N LEU A 391 -15.84 18.65 -8.39
CA LEU A 391 -14.95 18.63 -9.58
C LEU A 391 -13.48 18.97 -9.27
N LYS A 392 -13.13 19.04 -7.99
CA LYS A 392 -11.77 19.37 -7.54
C LYS A 392 -10.85 18.15 -7.52
N ILE A 393 -9.55 18.42 -7.44
CA ILE A 393 -8.52 17.40 -7.32
C ILE A 393 -8.57 16.76 -5.92
N PRO A 394 -8.53 15.42 -5.82
CA PRO A 394 -8.72 14.46 -6.91
C PRO A 394 -10.21 14.17 -7.18
N TYR A 395 -10.54 13.80 -8.42
CA TYR A 395 -11.88 13.34 -8.78
C TYR A 395 -12.10 11.87 -8.37
N MET A 396 -12.00 11.62 -7.06
CA MET A 396 -12.10 10.30 -6.42
C MET A 396 -13.29 10.25 -5.45
N LEU A 397 -13.85 9.06 -5.28
CA LEU A 397 -14.90 8.79 -4.29
C LEU A 397 -14.36 8.86 -2.85
N GLY A 398 -15.27 9.15 -1.92
CA GLY A 398 -15.00 9.34 -0.49
C GLY A 398 -15.63 8.28 0.41
N ASP A 399 -15.28 8.34 1.70
CA ASP A 399 -15.74 7.43 2.75
C ASP A 399 -17.27 7.37 2.88
N GLY A 400 -17.94 8.47 2.54
CA GLY A 400 -19.38 8.68 2.63
C GLY A 400 -20.12 8.43 1.32
N VAL A 401 -19.58 7.61 0.41
CA VAL A 401 -20.20 7.31 -0.91
C VAL A 401 -21.66 6.84 -0.81
N ASN A 402 -22.05 6.22 0.30
CA ASN A 402 -23.41 5.75 0.57
C ASN A 402 -24.42 6.88 0.89
N TYR A 403 -23.97 8.13 1.02
CA TYR A 403 -24.77 9.26 1.49
C TYR A 403 -24.83 10.38 0.43
N ASP A 404 -25.89 10.37 -0.36
CA ASP A 404 -26.15 11.42 -1.34
C ASP A 404 -26.19 12.81 -0.67
N GLY A 405 -25.44 13.75 -1.21
CA GLY A 405 -25.36 15.11 -0.69
C GLY A 405 -24.36 15.30 0.45
N SER A 406 -23.72 14.23 0.93
CA SER A 406 -22.62 14.36 1.88
C SER A 406 -21.36 14.90 1.20
N PRO A 407 -20.61 15.85 1.81
CA PRO A 407 -19.28 16.20 1.33
C PRO A 407 -18.32 15.01 1.32
N LEU A 408 -18.55 14.00 2.19
CA LEU A 408 -17.74 12.79 2.28
C LEU A 408 -18.02 11.80 1.14
N GLN A 409 -18.96 12.08 0.23
CA GLN A 409 -19.11 11.33 -1.01
C GLN A 409 -17.86 11.43 -1.91
N TRP A 410 -17.05 12.48 -1.72
CA TRP A 410 -15.79 12.70 -2.43
C TRP A 410 -14.60 12.55 -1.48
N PHE A 411 -13.47 12.13 -2.04
CA PHE A 411 -12.22 11.90 -1.32
C PHE A 411 -11.79 13.12 -0.49
N GLN A 412 -11.38 12.93 0.76
CA GLN A 412 -10.88 14.00 1.63
C GLN A 412 -9.39 13.86 1.88
N PHE A 413 -8.64 14.94 1.69
CA PHE A 413 -7.23 14.97 2.09
C PHE A 413 -7.10 14.87 3.61
N PRO A 414 -6.08 14.16 4.13
CA PRO A 414 -5.60 14.39 5.49
C PRO A 414 -5.34 15.88 5.70
N LYS A 415 -5.82 16.43 6.82
CA LYS A 415 -5.75 17.87 7.10
C LYS A 415 -4.33 18.40 7.09
N LEU A 416 -3.37 17.67 7.65
CA LEU A 416 -1.96 18.03 7.65
C LEU A 416 -1.40 18.16 6.22
N GLN A 417 -1.77 17.25 5.32
CA GLN A 417 -1.37 17.34 3.91
C GLN A 417 -1.95 18.59 3.24
N TYR A 418 -3.22 18.93 3.50
CA TYR A 418 -3.82 20.15 2.98
C TYR A 418 -3.23 21.42 3.60
N GLN A 419 -2.87 21.39 4.89
CA GLN A 419 -2.17 22.48 5.57
C GLN A 419 -0.78 22.75 4.96
N HIS A 420 -0.06 21.72 4.51
CA HIS A 420 1.17 21.92 3.74
C HIS A 420 0.90 22.68 2.43
N LEU A 421 -0.21 22.38 1.73
CA LEU A 421 -0.61 23.11 0.53
C LEU A 421 -1.03 24.56 0.85
N GLN A 422 -1.66 24.81 2.01
CA GLN A 422 -1.99 26.17 2.45
C GLN A 422 -0.73 26.99 2.76
N ALA A 423 0.23 26.42 3.49
CA ALA A 423 1.53 27.06 3.76
C ALA A 423 2.32 27.32 2.47
N TRP A 424 2.29 26.35 1.54
CA TRP A 424 2.84 26.52 0.20
C TRP A 424 2.21 27.68 -0.55
N ALA A 425 0.87 27.77 -0.59
CA ALA A 425 0.18 28.87 -1.25
C ALA A 425 0.53 30.23 -0.62
N ALA A 426 0.64 30.28 0.72
CA ALA A 426 1.07 31.47 1.45
C ALA A 426 2.53 31.90 1.14
N GLY A 427 3.38 30.98 0.69
CA GLY A 427 4.81 31.21 0.43
C GLY A 427 5.71 30.85 1.62
N ASP A 428 5.20 30.13 2.61
CA ASP A 428 5.91 29.75 3.83
C ASP A 428 6.71 28.45 3.62
N PHE A 429 7.55 28.44 2.58
CA PHE A 429 8.36 27.29 2.21
C PHE A 429 9.67 27.72 1.55
N VAL A 430 10.64 26.81 1.50
CA VAL A 430 11.91 26.97 0.79
C VAL A 430 11.92 26.12 -0.47
N ASP A 431 12.47 26.68 -1.55
CA ASP A 431 12.75 25.92 -2.78
C ASP A 431 14.02 25.09 -2.59
N ASP A 432 13.83 23.84 -2.20
CA ASP A 432 14.86 22.80 -2.08
C ASP A 432 14.62 21.62 -3.02
N LEU A 433 13.89 21.86 -4.13
CA LEU A 433 13.55 20.82 -5.10
C LEU A 433 14.80 20.16 -5.68
N HIS A 434 15.76 20.99 -6.07
CA HIS A 434 17.02 20.59 -6.70
C HIS A 434 18.14 20.55 -5.66
N ASP A 435 18.28 19.41 -4.99
CA ASP A 435 19.32 19.14 -4.00
C ASP A 435 20.12 17.89 -4.42
N ALA A 436 21.39 18.11 -4.78
CA ALA A 436 22.28 17.05 -5.26
C ALA A 436 22.62 16.01 -4.18
N ALA A 437 22.66 16.39 -2.90
CA ALA A 437 22.93 15.45 -1.82
C ALA A 437 21.70 14.55 -1.58
N ALA A 438 20.50 15.13 -1.61
CA ALA A 438 19.26 14.36 -1.50
C ALA A 438 18.97 13.49 -2.74
N ASP A 439 19.42 13.92 -3.92
CA ASP A 439 19.32 13.15 -5.16
C ASP A 439 20.31 11.96 -5.23
N ALA A 440 21.36 11.96 -4.39
CA ALA A 440 22.35 10.88 -4.33
C ALA A 440 21.95 9.71 -3.42
N VAL A 441 20.81 9.80 -2.73
CA VAL A 441 20.30 8.73 -1.85
C VAL A 441 19.64 7.65 -2.71
N GLU A 442 20.22 6.45 -2.71
CA GLU A 442 19.71 5.28 -3.44
C GLU A 442 19.30 4.14 -2.50
N ALA A 443 19.90 4.08 -1.31
CA ALA A 443 19.65 3.07 -0.29
C ALA A 443 19.48 3.68 1.11
N LEU A 444 18.97 2.89 2.05
CA LEU A 444 18.79 3.31 3.44
C LEU A 444 20.13 3.73 4.07
N GLU A 445 21.20 3.03 3.72
CA GLU A 445 22.54 3.24 4.24
C GLU A 445 23.16 4.59 3.81
N ASP A 446 22.62 5.24 2.78
CA ASP A 446 23.03 6.59 2.36
C ASP A 446 22.45 7.68 3.27
N LEU A 447 21.42 7.34 4.07
CA LEU A 447 20.82 8.26 5.03
C LEU A 447 21.65 8.33 6.32
N PRO A 448 21.72 9.51 6.96
CA PRO A 448 22.19 9.62 8.34
C PRO A 448 21.45 8.65 9.26
N VAL A 449 22.20 7.98 10.16
CA VAL A 449 21.69 6.89 11.00
C VAL A 449 20.46 7.29 11.82
N GLU A 450 20.39 8.55 12.23
CA GLU A 450 19.30 9.10 13.01
C GLU A 450 17.98 9.27 12.23
N LEU A 451 18.04 9.29 10.90
CA LEU A 451 16.87 9.38 10.01
C LEU A 451 16.35 8.01 9.58
N GLN A 452 17.20 6.98 9.57
CA GLN A 452 16.88 5.64 9.07
C GLN A 452 15.63 5.01 9.73
N PRO A 453 15.40 5.09 11.06
CA PRO A 453 14.24 4.44 11.67
C PRO A 453 12.88 4.98 11.18
N ARG A 454 12.76 6.31 11.06
CA ARG A 454 11.54 6.95 10.55
C ARG A 454 11.38 6.67 9.05
N ALA A 455 12.48 6.73 8.30
CA ALA A 455 12.50 6.42 6.87
C ALA A 455 11.95 5.02 6.57
N LEU A 456 12.32 4.01 7.36
CA LEU A 456 11.77 2.65 7.22
C LEU A 456 10.25 2.60 7.40
N THR A 457 9.72 3.24 8.44
CA THR A 457 8.27 3.27 8.69
C THR A 457 7.52 4.02 7.59
N GLU A 458 8.06 5.14 7.12
CA GLU A 458 7.46 5.91 6.02
C GLU A 458 7.51 5.13 4.70
N ALA A 459 8.64 4.53 4.35
CA ALA A 459 8.81 3.75 3.13
C ALA A 459 7.88 2.51 3.07
N ALA A 460 7.57 1.91 4.23
CA ALA A 460 6.64 0.80 4.31
C ALA A 460 5.17 1.22 4.09
N LEU A 461 4.78 2.43 4.50
CA LEU A 461 3.40 2.91 4.50
C LEU A 461 3.07 3.85 3.33
N GLU A 462 4.06 4.48 2.71
CA GLU A 462 3.89 5.35 1.55
C GLU A 462 3.23 4.63 0.35
N PRO A 463 3.57 3.37 0.02
CA PRO A 463 2.95 2.66 -1.09
C PRO A 463 1.54 2.12 -0.80
N CYS A 464 0.90 2.52 0.31
CA CYS A 464 -0.43 2.04 0.72
C CYS A 464 -1.48 3.15 0.67
N SER A 465 -2.72 2.79 0.33
CA SER A 465 -3.81 3.77 0.18
C SER A 465 -4.14 4.49 1.49
N GLY A 466 -4.03 5.82 1.52
CA GLY A 466 -4.46 6.69 2.62
C GLY A 466 -5.94 7.07 2.58
N GLY A 467 -6.73 6.39 1.75
CA GLY A 467 -8.15 6.63 1.61
C GLY A 467 -8.59 6.87 0.16
N ALA A 468 -9.88 7.01 -0.11
CA ALA A 468 -10.98 6.84 0.85
C ALA A 468 -11.05 5.42 1.43
N PHE A 469 -11.76 5.22 2.53
CA PHE A 469 -11.87 3.93 3.17
C PHE A 469 -13.24 3.30 2.91
N HIS A 470 -13.35 2.47 1.85
CA HIS A 470 -14.58 1.72 1.54
C HIS A 470 -14.37 0.28 0.98
N PRO A 471 -13.74 -0.63 1.74
CA PRO A 471 -12.99 -0.42 2.97
C PRO A 471 -11.61 0.20 2.72
N GLY A 472 -11.09 0.18 1.50
CA GLY A 472 -9.73 0.57 1.15
C GLY A 472 -9.05 -0.55 0.37
N VAL A 473 -7.71 -0.55 0.30
CA VAL A 473 -6.96 -1.59 -0.43
C VAL A 473 -6.23 -2.51 0.54
N GLU A 474 -5.25 -2.01 1.28
CA GLU A 474 -4.46 -2.83 2.21
C GLU A 474 -5.10 -2.93 3.60
N LEU A 475 -5.42 -1.77 4.17
CA LEU A 475 -5.95 -1.56 5.52
C LEU A 475 -7.04 -0.47 5.45
N THR A 476 -7.68 -0.14 6.58
CA THR A 476 -8.84 0.78 6.57
C THR A 476 -8.82 1.83 7.69
N TYR A 477 -9.92 2.58 7.79
CA TYR A 477 -10.08 3.84 8.52
C TYR A 477 -9.62 3.82 9.98
N TYR A 478 -9.63 2.67 10.66
CA TYR A 478 -9.23 2.61 12.07
C TYR A 478 -7.79 3.09 12.29
N LEU A 479 -6.91 3.05 11.29
CA LEU A 479 -5.56 3.58 11.39
C LEU A 479 -5.51 5.09 11.66
N ARG A 480 -6.61 5.82 11.42
CA ARG A 480 -6.73 7.25 11.77
C ARG A 480 -7.33 7.47 13.17
N LEU A 481 -7.41 6.44 14.00
CA LEU A 481 -8.03 6.50 15.33
C LEU A 481 -7.00 6.29 16.43
N ALA A 482 -6.96 7.21 17.40
CA ALA A 482 -6.00 7.19 18.50
C ALA A 482 -5.96 5.86 19.30
N PRO A 483 -7.10 5.19 19.63
CA PRO A 483 -7.06 3.98 20.45
C PRO A 483 -6.29 2.78 19.84
N MET A 484 -6.00 2.82 18.54
CA MET A 484 -5.18 1.81 17.86
C MET A 484 -3.72 1.82 18.30
N TYR A 485 -3.23 2.93 18.83
CA TYR A 485 -1.80 3.16 19.05
C TYR A 485 -1.43 3.09 20.53
N ALA A 486 -0.26 2.52 20.83
CA ALA A 486 0.28 2.43 22.17
C ALA A 486 0.42 3.81 22.83
N ARG A 487 0.74 4.83 22.05
CA ARG A 487 0.88 6.23 22.48
C ARG A 487 -0.38 6.79 23.18
N ALA A 488 -1.57 6.28 22.84
CA ALA A 488 -2.81 6.70 23.50
C ALA A 488 -2.87 6.31 24.98
N LYS A 489 -2.09 5.32 25.41
CA LYS A 489 -2.05 4.83 26.80
C LYS A 489 -0.69 5.03 27.46
N ASP A 490 0.39 5.04 26.68
CA ASP A 490 1.74 5.28 27.15
C ASP A 490 2.36 6.48 26.42
N PRO A 491 2.52 7.64 27.10
CA PRO A 491 3.12 8.82 26.49
C PRO A 491 4.62 8.67 26.18
N LYS A 492 5.25 7.53 26.50
CA LYS A 492 6.64 7.22 26.12
C LYS A 492 6.76 6.33 24.88
N ALA A 493 5.70 5.58 24.52
CA ALA A 493 5.70 4.74 23.33
C ALA A 493 5.94 5.61 22.09
N GLU A 494 6.65 5.11 21.08
CA GLU A 494 6.86 5.88 19.85
C GLU A 494 5.52 6.06 19.09
N PRO A 495 5.29 7.21 18.40
CA PRO A 495 4.23 7.30 17.41
C PRO A 495 4.27 6.14 16.39
N PHE A 496 3.15 5.85 15.71
CA PHE A 496 2.98 4.70 14.80
C PHE A 496 2.96 3.30 15.45
N ARG A 497 3.30 3.15 16.74
CA ARG A 497 3.29 1.84 17.41
C ARG A 497 1.88 1.36 17.68
N ILE A 498 1.45 0.29 17.00
CA ILE A 498 0.17 -0.37 17.29
C ILE A 498 0.16 -0.85 18.74
N ALA A 499 -0.94 -0.61 19.45
CA ALA A 499 -1.12 -1.15 20.79
C ALA A 499 -1.36 -2.67 20.71
N HIS A 500 -0.53 -3.46 21.39
CA HIS A 500 -0.70 -4.91 21.42
C HIS A 500 -1.70 -5.30 22.52
N GLY A 501 -2.71 -6.11 22.18
CA GLY A 501 -3.68 -6.67 23.11
C GLY A 501 -3.22 -7.98 23.74
N ASP A 502 -4.00 -8.46 24.70
CA ASP A 502 -3.77 -9.67 25.48
C ASP A 502 -5.05 -10.50 25.68
N ARG A 503 -6.03 -10.35 24.76
CA ARG A 503 -7.30 -11.08 24.84
C ARG A 503 -7.05 -12.59 24.90
N ALA A 504 -7.85 -13.30 25.70
CA ALA A 504 -7.72 -14.75 25.87
C ALA A 504 -7.98 -15.56 24.59
N ARG A 505 -8.66 -14.98 23.59
CA ARG A 505 -8.96 -15.56 22.28
C ARG A 505 -8.75 -14.51 21.18
N LEU A 506 -8.47 -14.96 19.96
CA LEU A 506 -8.33 -14.06 18.82
C LEU A 506 -9.70 -13.54 18.36
N VAL A 507 -10.73 -14.39 18.38
CA VAL A 507 -12.11 -14.00 18.12
C VAL A 507 -12.56 -12.93 19.12
N GLN A 508 -13.20 -11.90 18.58
CA GLN A 508 -13.81 -10.84 19.36
C GLN A 508 -15.22 -10.62 18.85
N THR A 509 -16.21 -10.88 19.70
CA THR A 509 -17.63 -10.73 19.36
C THR A 509 -18.23 -9.61 20.20
N VAL A 510 -18.74 -8.55 19.56
CA VAL A 510 -19.50 -7.47 20.21
C VAL A 510 -21.03 -7.63 20.08
N GLY A 511 -21.49 -8.84 19.77
CA GLY A 511 -22.89 -9.20 19.51
C GLY A 511 -23.20 -9.37 18.03
N ARG A 512 -24.47 -9.33 17.61
CA ARG A 512 -24.87 -9.63 16.22
C ARG A 512 -24.51 -8.57 15.18
N LEU A 513 -24.45 -7.32 15.63
CA LEU A 513 -24.13 -6.15 14.81
C LEU A 513 -22.97 -5.41 15.43
N LEU A 514 -22.03 -4.99 14.59
CA LEU A 514 -21.01 -4.01 14.91
C LEU A 514 -21.56 -2.63 14.55
N THR A 515 -21.97 -1.89 15.57
CA THR A 515 -22.40 -0.49 15.46
C THR A 515 -21.21 0.43 15.76
N ALA A 516 -21.32 1.72 15.42
CA ALA A 516 -20.33 2.73 15.81
C ALA A 516 -20.11 2.70 17.34
N GLU A 517 -21.18 2.80 18.14
CA GLU A 517 -21.13 2.68 19.60
C GLU A 517 -20.28 1.48 20.05
N LYS A 518 -20.55 0.29 19.53
CA LYS A 518 -19.80 -0.91 19.94
C LYS A 518 -18.35 -0.92 19.48
N ALA A 519 -18.06 -0.28 18.35
CA ALA A 519 -16.70 -0.17 17.84
C ALA A 519 -15.83 0.71 18.75
N PHE A 520 -16.40 1.77 19.32
CA PHE A 520 -15.69 2.75 20.15
C PHE A 520 -15.79 2.47 21.66
N GLU A 521 -16.90 1.92 22.13
CA GLU A 521 -17.20 1.74 23.56
C GLU A 521 -17.16 0.27 23.99
N GLY A 522 -17.12 -0.66 23.03
CA GLY A 522 -17.19 -2.09 23.31
C GLY A 522 -18.62 -2.56 23.54
N SER A 523 -18.80 -3.68 24.21
CA SER A 523 -20.15 -4.22 24.48
C SER A 523 -20.20 -5.06 25.74
N LYS A 524 -21.42 -5.36 26.20
CA LYS A 524 -21.66 -6.35 27.26
C LYS A 524 -22.05 -7.68 26.62
N SER A 525 -21.34 -8.74 26.98
CA SER A 525 -21.64 -10.12 26.59
C SER A 525 -22.09 -10.95 27.79
N LYS A 526 -22.61 -12.16 27.54
CA LYS A 526 -22.89 -13.14 28.61
C LYS A 526 -21.64 -13.52 29.42
N ASN A 527 -20.45 -13.31 28.85
CA ASN A 527 -19.17 -13.68 29.41
C ASN A 527 -18.42 -12.48 30.04
N GLY A 528 -19.08 -11.32 30.18
CA GLY A 528 -18.50 -10.10 30.72
C GLY A 528 -18.41 -8.96 29.70
N GLU A 529 -17.68 -7.92 30.07
CA GLU A 529 -17.41 -6.76 29.20
C GLU A 529 -16.43 -7.13 28.09
N VAL A 530 -16.78 -6.77 26.86
CA VAL A 530 -15.94 -6.94 25.68
C VAL A 530 -15.37 -5.56 25.35
N PRO A 531 -14.03 -5.40 25.34
CA PRO A 531 -13.42 -4.10 25.07
C PRO A 531 -13.68 -3.62 23.63
N PRO A 532 -13.55 -2.32 23.36
CA PRO A 532 -13.67 -1.76 22.03
C PRO A 532 -12.73 -2.45 21.02
N PRO A 533 -13.21 -2.84 19.83
CA PRO A 533 -12.38 -3.47 18.80
C PRO A 533 -11.41 -2.51 18.08
N ILE A 534 -11.56 -1.20 18.25
CA ILE A 534 -10.63 -0.16 17.75
C ILE A 534 -9.45 0.06 18.74
N GLY A 535 -9.39 -0.70 19.85
CA GLY A 535 -8.35 -0.58 20.88
C GLY A 535 -7.07 -1.37 20.61
N PRO A 536 -6.39 -1.91 21.63
CA PRO A 536 -5.27 -2.82 21.45
C PRO A 536 -5.62 -4.04 20.59
N GLN A 537 -4.73 -4.39 19.69
CA GLN A 537 -4.92 -5.36 18.62
C GLN A 537 -4.25 -6.70 18.93
N MET A 538 -4.90 -7.79 18.54
CA MET A 538 -4.34 -9.15 18.49
C MET A 538 -3.97 -9.50 17.05
N ALA A 539 -3.21 -10.58 16.84
CA ALA A 539 -2.94 -11.10 15.50
C ALA A 539 -4.24 -11.29 14.70
N GLY A 540 -4.25 -10.83 13.46
CA GLY A 540 -5.42 -10.85 12.56
C GLY A 540 -6.39 -9.69 12.72
N ASP A 541 -6.20 -8.80 13.70
CA ASP A 541 -7.16 -7.71 13.95
C ASP A 541 -7.04 -6.53 12.98
N LEU A 542 -5.91 -6.32 12.30
CA LEU A 542 -5.82 -5.25 11.30
C LEU A 542 -6.56 -5.64 10.01
N THR A 543 -6.33 -6.82 9.49
CA THR A 543 -6.89 -7.23 8.18
C THR A 543 -8.33 -7.72 8.25
N ARG A 544 -8.87 -8.03 9.44
CA ARG A 544 -10.23 -8.59 9.60
C ARG A 544 -11.37 -7.73 9.04
N TRP A 545 -11.13 -6.42 8.91
CA TRP A 545 -12.09 -5.42 8.44
C TRP A 545 -12.23 -5.35 6.92
N MET A 546 -11.28 -5.95 6.20
CA MET A 546 -11.21 -5.86 4.74
C MET A 546 -12.17 -6.85 4.06
N GLY A 547 -12.33 -6.71 2.74
CA GLY A 547 -13.12 -7.65 1.93
C GLY A 547 -12.63 -9.10 2.04
N LEU A 548 -13.59 -10.01 1.99
CA LEU A 548 -13.41 -11.46 2.07
C LEU A 548 -14.16 -12.16 0.92
N PRO A 549 -13.44 -12.78 -0.03
CA PRO A 549 -11.99 -12.69 -0.21
C PRO A 549 -11.56 -11.35 -0.81
N TRP A 550 -10.32 -10.93 -0.57
CA TRP A 550 -9.81 -9.62 -1.01
C TRP A 550 -9.87 -9.37 -2.53
N GLN A 551 -9.83 -10.43 -3.35
CA GLN A 551 -9.88 -10.31 -4.81
C GLN A 551 -11.22 -9.72 -5.30
N CYS A 552 -12.32 -10.00 -4.58
CA CYS A 552 -13.63 -9.42 -4.89
C CYS A 552 -13.62 -7.91 -4.70
N ASP A 553 -13.01 -7.44 -3.61
CA ASP A 553 -12.81 -6.03 -3.29
C ASP A 553 -11.92 -5.36 -4.35
N ALA A 554 -10.82 -6.02 -4.72
CA ALA A 554 -9.90 -5.52 -5.74
C ALA A 554 -10.57 -5.31 -7.12
N PHE A 555 -11.48 -6.19 -7.53
CA PHE A 555 -12.26 -5.98 -8.77
C PHE A 555 -13.29 -4.86 -8.63
N SER A 556 -13.90 -4.71 -7.44
CA SER A 556 -14.88 -3.66 -7.18
C SER A 556 -14.26 -2.26 -7.11
N CYS A 557 -12.98 -2.16 -6.74
CA CYS A 557 -12.20 -0.93 -6.75
C CYS A 557 -11.79 -0.53 -8.18
N GLN A 558 -12.74 -0.02 -8.95
CA GLN A 558 -12.50 0.50 -10.30
C GLN A 558 -13.21 1.86 -10.45
N GLN A 559 -13.62 2.20 -11.68
CA GLN A 559 -14.48 3.34 -11.93
C GLN A 559 -15.91 3.12 -11.43
N VAL A 560 -16.58 4.22 -11.06
CA VAL A 560 -18.00 4.25 -10.75
C VAL A 560 -18.68 5.21 -11.70
N LEU A 561 -19.57 4.67 -12.53
CA LEU A 561 -20.36 5.46 -13.48
C LEU A 561 -21.44 6.21 -12.71
N LEU A 562 -21.46 7.54 -12.89
CA LEU A 562 -22.50 8.42 -12.36
C LEU A 562 -23.45 8.85 -13.50
N GLN A 563 -24.37 9.76 -13.23
CA GLN A 563 -25.31 10.25 -14.24
C GLN A 563 -24.60 11.01 -15.37
N GLU A 564 -23.46 11.64 -15.08
CA GLU A 564 -22.61 12.28 -16.08
C GLU A 564 -21.58 11.32 -16.66
N ASN A 565 -21.35 11.40 -17.97
CA ASN A 565 -20.39 10.55 -18.67
C ASN A 565 -18.92 10.95 -18.41
N PHE A 566 -18.66 12.21 -18.03
CA PHE A 566 -17.31 12.74 -17.85
C PHE A 566 -17.30 13.93 -16.87
N PRO A 567 -16.26 14.04 -16.01
CA PRO A 567 -15.25 13.01 -15.74
C PRO A 567 -15.84 11.79 -15.01
N THR A 568 -15.17 10.65 -15.07
CA THR A 568 -15.62 9.41 -14.42
C THR A 568 -15.04 9.31 -13.02
N ALA A 569 -15.87 9.04 -12.01
CA ALA A 569 -15.42 8.91 -10.63
C ALA A 569 -14.65 7.59 -10.44
N VAL A 570 -13.63 7.60 -9.61
CA VAL A 570 -12.73 6.45 -9.40
C VAL A 570 -12.45 6.20 -7.91
N TRP A 571 -12.10 4.95 -7.58
CA TRP A 571 -11.62 4.56 -6.25
C TRP A 571 -10.10 4.77 -6.09
N TRP A 572 -9.28 3.69 -6.11
CA TRP A 572 -7.85 3.73 -5.75
C TRP A 572 -6.92 3.34 -6.92
N PRO A 573 -6.76 4.21 -7.94
CA PRO A 573 -6.02 3.86 -9.16
C PRO A 573 -4.54 3.54 -8.93
N ALA A 574 -3.91 4.13 -7.92
CA ALA A 574 -2.49 3.96 -7.58
C ALA A 574 -2.10 2.53 -7.17
N LEU A 575 -3.06 1.73 -6.71
CA LEU A 575 -2.81 0.35 -6.27
C LEU A 575 -3.45 -0.65 -7.25
N LEU A 576 -4.63 -0.28 -7.74
CA LEU A 576 -5.48 -1.03 -8.66
C LEU A 576 -5.79 -0.13 -9.85
N PRO A 577 -4.92 -0.11 -10.89
CA PRO A 577 -5.08 0.76 -12.04
C PRO A 577 -6.47 0.62 -12.69
N ILE A 578 -6.92 1.68 -13.36
CA ILE A 578 -8.24 1.71 -13.99
C ILE A 578 -8.08 1.83 -15.50
N ASP A 579 -7.42 2.89 -15.98
CA ASP A 579 -7.16 3.14 -17.39
C ASP A 579 -5.65 3.17 -17.64
N VAL A 580 -5.15 2.26 -18.46
CA VAL A 580 -3.70 2.04 -18.62
C VAL A 580 -3.26 2.10 -20.08
N LEU A 581 -1.99 2.46 -20.31
CA LEU A 581 -1.33 2.29 -21.60
C LEU A 581 -0.82 0.84 -21.72
N PRO A 582 -1.41 -0.01 -22.59
CA PRO A 582 -1.03 -1.41 -22.67
C PRO A 582 0.28 -1.59 -23.44
N GLU A 583 1.07 -2.61 -23.08
CA GLU A 583 2.36 -2.88 -23.70
C GLU A 583 2.30 -2.99 -25.24
N VAL A 584 1.21 -3.52 -25.80
CA VAL A 584 1.02 -3.61 -27.25
C VAL A 584 1.01 -2.23 -27.92
N TYR A 585 0.36 -1.22 -27.33
CA TYR A 585 0.32 0.13 -27.88
C TYR A 585 1.65 0.85 -27.66
N TYR A 586 2.28 0.64 -26.50
CA TYR A 586 3.64 1.09 -26.25
C TYR A 586 4.63 0.57 -27.32
N ARG A 587 4.55 -0.71 -27.71
CA ARG A 587 5.39 -1.24 -28.79
C ARG A 587 5.10 -0.60 -30.15
N GLN A 588 3.84 -0.23 -30.43
CA GLN A 588 3.51 0.48 -31.67
C GLN A 588 4.02 1.91 -31.67
N LEU A 589 3.88 2.68 -30.58
CA LEU A 589 4.36 4.08 -30.57
C LEU A 589 5.89 4.20 -30.66
N LEU A 590 6.64 3.13 -30.38
CA LEU A 590 8.11 3.07 -30.57
C LEU A 590 8.53 2.86 -32.03
N ARG A 591 7.60 2.50 -32.92
CA ARG A 591 7.89 2.24 -34.33
C ARG A 591 8.17 3.54 -35.08
N THR A 592 9.37 3.65 -35.66
CA THR A 592 9.80 4.80 -36.47
C THR A 592 9.29 4.74 -37.91
N ASP A 593 8.67 3.63 -38.32
CA ASP A 593 8.01 3.51 -39.63
C ASP A 593 6.56 4.03 -39.63
N LEU A 594 6.01 4.36 -38.46
CA LEU A 594 4.72 5.02 -38.31
C LEU A 594 4.88 6.55 -38.34
N SER A 595 3.89 7.25 -38.88
CA SER A 595 3.82 8.71 -38.82
C SER A 595 3.66 9.22 -37.39
N PRO A 596 4.06 10.46 -37.09
CA PRO A 596 3.83 11.08 -35.78
C PRO A 596 2.37 10.97 -35.29
N ASP A 597 1.39 11.17 -36.18
CA ASP A 597 -0.04 11.09 -35.87
C ASP A 597 -0.49 9.66 -35.54
N GLU A 598 0.03 8.65 -36.22
CA GLU A 598 -0.26 7.24 -35.91
C GLU A 598 0.31 6.85 -34.54
N ARG A 599 1.53 7.31 -34.23
CA ARG A 599 2.16 7.06 -32.93
C ARG A 599 1.37 7.74 -31.80
N LEU A 600 0.88 8.96 -32.03
CA LEU A 600 0.04 9.68 -31.07
C LEU A 600 -1.28 8.94 -30.79
N LYS A 601 -1.91 8.35 -31.81
CA LYS A 601 -3.13 7.52 -31.61
C LYS A 601 -2.90 6.34 -30.68
N PHE A 602 -1.72 5.71 -30.71
CA PHE A 602 -1.40 4.62 -29.77
C PHE A 602 -1.08 5.13 -28.37
N PHE A 603 -0.47 6.31 -28.26
CA PHE A 603 -0.16 6.94 -26.98
C PHE A 603 -1.42 7.38 -26.21
N GLU A 604 -2.36 8.04 -26.89
CA GLU A 604 -3.57 8.60 -26.28
C GLU A 604 -4.66 7.55 -25.98
N ASN A 605 -4.49 6.31 -26.44
CA ASN A 605 -5.51 5.28 -26.30
C ASN A 605 -5.28 4.45 -25.03
N ARG A 606 -6.04 4.76 -23.99
CA ARG A 606 -6.06 4.00 -22.73
C ARG A 606 -7.06 2.86 -22.81
N VAL A 607 -6.78 1.77 -22.09
CA VAL A 607 -7.68 0.62 -21.99
C VAL A 607 -7.94 0.30 -20.52
N ALA A 608 -9.13 -0.24 -20.23
CA ALA A 608 -9.44 -0.70 -18.89
C ALA A 608 -8.42 -1.77 -18.44
N TRP A 609 -7.86 -1.60 -17.25
CA TRP A 609 -6.95 -2.56 -16.62
C TRP A 609 -7.67 -3.88 -16.35
N SER A 610 -8.93 -3.82 -15.88
CA SER A 610 -9.81 -4.97 -15.62
C SER A 610 -10.39 -5.66 -16.86
N ARG A 611 -10.03 -5.22 -18.08
CA ARG A 611 -10.57 -5.76 -19.34
C ARG A 611 -10.49 -7.30 -19.41
N GLY A 612 -11.57 -7.95 -19.84
CA GLY A 612 -11.62 -9.41 -20.00
C GLY A 612 -11.76 -10.23 -18.70
N VAL A 613 -11.58 -9.64 -17.51
CA VAL A 613 -11.77 -10.37 -16.23
C VAL A 613 -13.23 -10.79 -16.05
N ALA A 614 -14.18 -9.90 -16.36
CA ALA A 614 -15.62 -10.20 -16.30
C ALA A 614 -16.08 -11.25 -17.34
N GLY A 615 -15.22 -11.62 -18.28
CA GLY A 615 -15.49 -12.65 -19.26
C GLY A 615 -14.98 -12.25 -20.65
N ILE A 616 -14.56 -13.26 -21.40
CA ILE A 616 -14.19 -13.17 -22.80
C ILE A 616 -14.99 -14.19 -23.61
N GLY A 617 -15.18 -13.90 -24.91
CA GLY A 617 -15.80 -14.80 -25.87
C GLY A 617 -17.25 -14.48 -26.24
N TYR A 618 -17.75 -15.19 -27.27
CA TYR A 618 -19.11 -15.03 -27.78
C TYR A 618 -20.15 -15.38 -26.70
N HIS A 619 -21.12 -14.49 -26.47
CA HIS A 619 -22.15 -14.60 -25.43
C HIS A 619 -21.62 -14.65 -23.97
N ALA A 620 -20.41 -14.15 -23.70
CA ALA A 620 -20.01 -13.89 -22.32
C ALA A 620 -20.92 -12.81 -21.72
N ASN A 621 -21.41 -13.02 -20.49
CA ASN A 621 -22.30 -12.08 -19.80
C ASN A 621 -21.57 -10.77 -19.45
N GLY A 622 -20.33 -10.87 -18.94
CA GLY A 622 -19.47 -9.71 -18.73
C GLY A 622 -19.92 -8.79 -17.60
N SER A 623 -20.66 -9.30 -16.62
CA SER A 623 -21.20 -8.47 -15.54
C SER A 623 -20.19 -8.16 -14.45
N TYR A 624 -20.52 -7.18 -13.61
CA TYR A 624 -19.80 -6.88 -12.38
C TYR A 624 -19.58 -8.13 -11.52
N TRP A 625 -20.60 -8.98 -11.36
CA TRP A 625 -20.52 -10.20 -10.56
C TRP A 625 -19.64 -11.28 -11.18
N ASP A 626 -19.62 -11.39 -12.51
CA ASP A 626 -18.69 -12.27 -13.21
C ASP A 626 -17.24 -11.83 -12.94
N GLY A 627 -16.98 -10.52 -12.99
CA GLY A 627 -15.65 -9.96 -12.73
C GLY A 627 -15.18 -10.15 -11.28
N ILE A 628 -16.06 -9.87 -10.31
CA ILE A 628 -15.84 -10.15 -8.88
C ILE A 628 -15.40 -11.60 -8.69
N THR A 629 -16.15 -12.54 -9.26
CA THR A 629 -15.90 -13.97 -9.05
C THR A 629 -14.63 -14.41 -9.77
N ASN A 630 -14.41 -13.97 -11.00
CA ASN A 630 -13.26 -14.39 -11.80
C ASN A 630 -11.93 -13.82 -11.29
N MET A 631 -11.93 -12.64 -10.64
CA MET A 631 -10.72 -12.04 -10.09
C MET A 631 -10.04 -12.94 -9.05
N ILE A 632 -10.81 -13.76 -8.32
CA ILE A 632 -10.28 -14.77 -7.38
C ILE A 632 -9.25 -15.69 -8.06
N THR A 633 -9.49 -16.03 -9.33
CA THR A 633 -8.60 -16.91 -10.12
C THR A 633 -7.62 -16.12 -11.00
N LEU A 634 -8.03 -14.95 -11.49
CA LEU A 634 -7.32 -14.24 -12.56
C LEU A 634 -6.36 -13.16 -12.06
N TRP A 635 -6.35 -12.80 -10.78
CA TRP A 635 -5.57 -11.67 -10.27
C TRP A 635 -4.08 -11.74 -10.63
N GLU A 636 -3.48 -12.94 -10.66
CA GLU A 636 -2.07 -13.10 -11.02
C GLU A 636 -1.78 -12.85 -12.51
N ARG A 637 -2.80 -12.85 -13.36
CA ARG A 637 -2.68 -12.57 -14.80
C ARG A 637 -2.70 -11.08 -15.11
N MET A 638 -3.09 -10.25 -14.15
CA MET A 638 -3.14 -8.80 -14.31
C MET A 638 -1.73 -8.24 -14.56
N GLY A 639 -1.66 -7.14 -15.30
CA GLY A 639 -0.41 -6.46 -15.61
C GLY A 639 -0.02 -5.44 -14.54
N PHE A 640 1.27 -5.15 -14.45
CA PHE A 640 1.82 -4.09 -13.61
C PHE A 640 2.09 -2.85 -14.44
N VAL A 641 1.69 -1.68 -13.96
CA VAL A 641 2.03 -0.38 -14.56
C VAL A 641 3.39 0.06 -14.04
N VAL A 642 4.35 0.17 -14.94
CA VAL A 642 5.76 0.43 -14.62
C VAL A 642 6.38 1.41 -15.60
N LYS A 643 7.42 2.10 -15.16
CA LYS A 643 8.17 3.06 -15.95
C LYS A 643 8.86 2.40 -17.14
N ARG A 644 8.78 3.03 -18.31
CA ARG A 644 9.42 2.61 -19.56
C ARG A 644 9.97 3.83 -20.31
N PRO A 645 11.08 3.68 -21.04
CA PRO A 645 11.57 4.76 -21.89
C PRO A 645 10.58 5.04 -23.03
N GLY A 646 10.30 6.31 -23.29
CA GLY A 646 9.61 6.74 -24.49
C GLY A 646 10.49 6.60 -25.73
N PRO A 647 9.97 6.95 -26.92
CA PRO A 647 10.79 6.97 -28.11
C PRO A 647 11.95 7.96 -27.99
N SER A 648 13.11 7.62 -28.55
CA SER A 648 14.30 8.48 -28.53
C SER A 648 14.67 9.04 -29.90
N ASP A 649 13.87 8.74 -30.92
CA ASP A 649 14.10 9.20 -32.28
C ASP A 649 13.74 10.70 -32.46
N PRO A 650 14.37 11.41 -33.40
CA PRO A 650 14.11 12.83 -33.64
C PRO A 650 12.66 13.14 -34.07
N GLU A 651 11.95 12.17 -34.63
CA GLU A 651 10.57 12.29 -35.11
C GLU A 651 9.52 11.95 -34.01
N ARG A 652 9.97 11.82 -32.75
CA ARG A 652 9.06 11.67 -31.60
C ARG A 652 8.06 12.83 -31.56
N PRO A 653 6.74 12.57 -31.53
CA PRO A 653 5.74 13.60 -31.27
C PRO A 653 5.99 14.27 -29.91
N LYS A 654 5.96 15.60 -29.85
CA LYS A 654 6.23 16.35 -28.60
C LYS A 654 5.31 15.99 -27.44
N ALA A 655 4.08 15.56 -27.72
CA ALA A 655 3.11 15.12 -26.71
C ALA A 655 3.49 13.78 -26.06
N ILE A 656 4.35 12.97 -26.68
CA ILE A 656 4.82 11.70 -26.10
C ILE A 656 6.05 12.00 -25.24
N PRO A 657 5.99 11.81 -23.90
CA PRO A 657 7.12 12.10 -23.02
C PRO A 657 8.26 11.07 -23.19
N GLU A 658 9.44 11.42 -22.68
CA GLU A 658 10.63 10.56 -22.72
C GLU A 658 10.55 9.39 -21.75
N VAL A 659 9.59 9.45 -20.83
CA VAL A 659 9.26 8.41 -19.88
C VAL A 659 7.77 8.18 -19.92
N LEU A 660 7.40 6.92 -20.04
CA LEU A 660 6.03 6.43 -20.06
C LEU A 660 5.80 5.52 -18.86
N TYR A 661 4.55 5.37 -18.43
CA TYR A 661 4.14 4.29 -17.55
C TYR A 661 3.24 3.34 -18.32
N VAL A 662 3.62 2.06 -18.35
CA VAL A 662 3.07 1.06 -19.26
C VAL A 662 2.65 -0.17 -18.47
N GLU A 663 1.45 -0.70 -18.75
CA GLU A 663 1.03 -2.00 -18.25
C GLU A 663 1.84 -3.11 -18.95
N VAL A 664 2.65 -3.84 -18.18
CA VAL A 664 3.48 -4.95 -18.65
C VAL A 664 3.17 -6.24 -17.90
N GLY A 665 3.57 -7.37 -18.48
CA GLY A 665 3.45 -8.68 -17.82
C GLY A 665 2.02 -9.17 -17.66
N ARG A 666 1.04 -8.48 -18.26
CA ARG A 666 -0.31 -8.99 -18.39
C ARG A 666 -0.28 -10.29 -19.20
N ASP A 667 -1.01 -11.31 -18.75
CA ASP A 667 -1.17 -12.55 -19.51
C ASP A 667 -1.90 -12.28 -20.83
N ASP A 668 -1.46 -12.92 -21.92
CA ASP A 668 -2.06 -12.83 -23.24
C ASP A 668 -3.51 -13.36 -23.24
N THR A 669 -3.87 -14.22 -22.28
CA THR A 669 -5.23 -14.76 -22.13
C THR A 669 -5.81 -14.51 -20.73
N MET A 670 -6.98 -13.86 -20.70
CA MET A 670 -7.87 -13.86 -19.53
C MET A 670 -8.85 -15.05 -19.56
N GLU A 671 -8.53 -16.08 -20.35
CA GLU A 671 -9.35 -17.29 -20.50
C GLU A 671 -9.04 -18.29 -19.39
N PHE A 672 -10.02 -18.61 -18.55
CA PHE A 672 -9.88 -19.67 -17.55
C PHE A 672 -10.50 -21.01 -17.99
N ARG A 673 -11.33 -21.01 -19.04
CA ARG A 673 -12.13 -22.18 -19.43
C ARG A 673 -11.44 -23.14 -20.40
N PHE A 674 -10.35 -22.73 -21.05
CA PHE A 674 -9.76 -23.49 -22.15
C PHE A 674 -8.23 -23.50 -22.10
N ASP A 675 -7.65 -24.42 -21.32
CA ASP A 675 -6.29 -24.90 -21.53
C ASP A 675 -6.37 -26.10 -22.47
N TRP A 676 -6.46 -25.84 -23.78
CA TRP A 676 -6.60 -26.92 -24.77
C TRP A 676 -5.39 -27.84 -24.69
N LYS A 677 -5.62 -29.10 -24.38
CA LYS A 677 -4.60 -30.15 -24.46
C LYS A 677 -4.82 -30.94 -25.73
N LYS A 678 -3.74 -31.51 -26.26
CA LYS A 678 -3.79 -32.36 -27.47
C LYS A 678 -4.75 -33.57 -27.34
N ARG A 679 -5.15 -33.91 -26.12
CA ARG A 679 -6.15 -34.95 -25.81
C ARG A 679 -7.60 -34.47 -25.93
N ASP A 680 -7.84 -33.17 -26.00
CA ASP A 680 -9.18 -32.55 -25.98
C ASP A 680 -9.77 -32.38 -27.40
N GLY A 681 -9.14 -33.00 -28.41
CA GLY A 681 -9.60 -33.07 -29.79
C GLY A 681 -8.64 -32.41 -30.78
N MET A 682 -8.93 -32.46 -32.08
CA MET A 682 -8.22 -31.64 -33.07
C MET A 682 -8.97 -30.31 -33.24
N LEU A 683 -8.23 -29.19 -33.28
CA LEU A 683 -8.79 -27.90 -33.69
C LEU A 683 -9.39 -28.03 -35.11
N PRO A 684 -10.52 -27.37 -35.40
CA PRO A 684 -11.11 -27.40 -36.74
C PRO A 684 -10.10 -26.90 -37.77
N LYS A 685 -10.03 -27.59 -38.91
CA LYS A 685 -9.18 -27.22 -40.04
C LYS A 685 -9.70 -26.01 -40.78
#